data_AF-A0A6P7MVR3-F1
#
_entry.id   AF-A0A6P7MVR3-F1
#
_cell.length_a   1.000
_cell.length_b   1.000
_cell.length_c   1.000
_cell.angle_alpha   90.00
_cell.angle_beta   90.00
_cell.angle_gamma   90.00
#
_symmetry.space_group_name_H-M   'P 1'
#
loop_
_entity.id
_entity.type
_entity.pdbx_description
1 polymer ?
#
loop_
_entity_poly.entity_id
_entity_poly.type
_entity_poly.pdbx_seq_one_letter_code
_entity_poly.pdbx_strand_id
1 'polypeptide(L)'
;MRPAPGELSQTQCEHLASALINKSFIYEELDLRRSSLKASGAELLFAALDSSYYSLEALRLSDCVLTERCLTSLVSALTSGRFYLKELDLNGNRHLMEAGVRLLSAGLRNRKCRLKILRLVCCKLTETSCAYLGSALERSIWLEELDLSGNRLQDAGVKLLTAGLKGPLCVLKAVRLRSCSLTEMSCGYVASVLMSRPLLKELDLSLNQLHDVGIKLLSDSLKSHNCKLRTLRLTSCAFSVQGCAALVSALTSRTSDLTELDVSGNQLQPEGMRLLSALVQSPACHLQTLRVSSGQNLITTERPVAELGTSSNPSADMTTRDRKLAEHMTRNLHVFVPFVQQGDVNTRRRSSPWDTRRLIAPYESSLEQTVIKIHKVLPMLTQANPSHAAHGPNTTNRDPGPSECADAFKTDFTPEVSEIKPGETSYKFRVQHSGTYQCVLTRLVFTVTQPGRLSYRIIQWDQGLLQSAGKTPAGPLYSIQCSEDSVSQLHLPHCETQPALITGGLSVVHCSDDAMSFLEPLRITDTHVVVDVPHFSAFGLVWDLIEGFLNIHRPTKGQVLLFHRTRKNQTVNVFLLPENVPLMEVKGQQEEAAHIVTPSSCVLSKGRSYSLRCPEAYRVQPACSVFDINYGPNYHPAFEVRLSLNTEEAAVTVLDQERMPVWDYYAEFTGLSFASNSSLTAASSAMEPDSVHRQAEGSGPSGQNLPWPESVQGEEERKLLSVRSKVITAASTSVVNALLDNLLENRVINSREIESVQAMARADKTRELLDMVRRKGNTACKLLIDTLCELDPFLSETLQLKQE
;
A
#
# COMPACT_ATOMS: atom_id res chain seq x y z
N MET A 1 7.27 27.21 10.34
CA MET A 1 6.08 26.40 9.99
C MET A 1 5.45 27.06 8.78
N ARG A 2 5.19 26.32 7.70
CA ARG A 2 4.35 26.84 6.60
C ARG A 2 2.89 26.87 7.09
N PRO A 3 2.07 27.84 6.65
CA PRO A 3 0.64 27.83 6.95
C PRO A 3 0.01 26.52 6.44
N ALA A 4 -0.97 26.01 7.17
CA ALA A 4 -1.72 24.83 6.74
C ALA A 4 -2.37 25.09 5.37
N PRO A 5 -2.41 24.10 4.46
CA PRO A 5 -3.11 24.24 3.20
C PRO A 5 -4.58 24.63 3.46
N GLY A 6 -5.10 25.57 2.66
CA GLY A 6 -6.51 25.97 2.76
C GLY A 6 -7.37 24.78 2.35
N GLU A 7 -8.29 24.35 3.21
CA GLU A 7 -9.17 23.23 2.87
C GLU A 7 -10.25 23.71 1.88
N LEU A 8 -10.34 23.02 0.75
CA LEU A 8 -11.44 23.25 -0.19
C LEU A 8 -12.71 22.65 0.42
N SER A 9 -13.74 23.49 0.57
CA SER A 9 -15.05 23.01 0.97
C SER A 9 -15.64 22.10 -0.11
N GLN A 10 -16.60 21.26 0.29
CA GLN A 10 -17.39 20.44 -0.62
C GLN A 10 -18.04 21.31 -1.72
N THR A 11 -18.62 22.45 -1.34
CA THR A 11 -19.25 23.40 -2.25
C THR A 11 -18.27 24.04 -3.25
N GLN A 12 -17.02 24.30 -2.82
CA GLN A 12 -15.98 24.78 -3.73
C GLN A 12 -15.58 23.70 -4.74
N CYS A 13 -15.50 22.43 -4.31
CA CYS A 13 -15.23 21.31 -5.21
C CYS A 13 -16.38 21.09 -6.21
N GLU A 14 -17.64 21.23 -5.78
CA GLU A 14 -18.82 21.13 -6.66
C GLU A 14 -18.86 22.25 -7.69
N HIS A 15 -18.53 23.49 -7.30
CA HIS A 15 -18.42 24.60 -8.23
C HIS A 15 -17.27 24.41 -9.23
N LEU A 16 -16.11 23.92 -8.78
CA LEU A 16 -14.98 23.59 -9.66
C LEU A 16 -15.33 22.46 -10.64
N ALA A 17 -15.95 21.38 -10.15
CA ALA A 17 -16.41 20.26 -10.96
C ALA A 17 -17.43 20.72 -12.01
N SER A 18 -18.41 21.53 -11.59
CA SER A 18 -19.43 22.10 -12.49
C SER A 18 -18.79 23.02 -13.55
N ALA A 19 -17.78 23.80 -13.18
CA ALA A 19 -17.04 24.64 -14.10
C ALA A 19 -16.23 23.82 -15.12
N LEU A 20 -15.63 22.69 -14.71
CA LEU A 20 -14.89 21.78 -15.59
C LEU A 20 -15.80 21.03 -16.57
N ILE A 21 -17.03 20.71 -16.16
CA ILE A 21 -18.05 20.09 -17.02
C ILE A 21 -18.65 21.12 -17.99
N ASN A 22 -18.71 22.39 -17.59
CA ASN A 22 -19.32 23.44 -18.39
C ASN A 22 -18.53 23.70 -19.68
N LYS A 23 -19.20 23.47 -20.81
CA LYS A 23 -18.59 23.50 -22.14
C LYS A 23 -18.20 24.88 -22.65
N SER A 24 -18.50 25.95 -21.91
CA SER A 24 -18.19 27.33 -22.31
C SER A 24 -16.73 27.74 -22.07
N PHE A 25 -15.94 26.95 -21.34
CA PHE A 25 -14.56 27.29 -20.99
C PHE A 25 -13.58 26.17 -21.36
N ILE A 26 -12.43 26.55 -21.92
CA ILE A 26 -11.32 25.63 -22.23
C ILE A 26 -10.23 25.88 -21.17
N TYR A 27 -9.93 24.86 -20.37
CA TYR A 27 -8.89 24.90 -19.35
C TYR A 27 -7.70 24.06 -19.81
N GLU A 28 -6.52 24.68 -19.94
CA GLU A 28 -5.26 23.98 -20.25
C GLU A 28 -4.55 23.52 -18.98
N GLU A 29 -4.67 24.28 -17.89
CA GLU A 29 -4.06 23.99 -16.59
C GLU A 29 -5.06 24.19 -15.45
N LEU A 30 -5.04 23.26 -14.49
CA LEU A 30 -5.78 23.33 -13.23
C LEU A 30 -4.77 23.30 -12.10
N ASP A 31 -4.66 24.43 -11.41
CA ASP A 31 -3.74 24.60 -10.29
C ASP A 31 -4.50 24.65 -8.97
N LEU A 32 -4.30 23.64 -8.13
CA LEU A 32 -4.88 23.53 -6.79
C LEU A 32 -3.80 23.43 -5.71
N ARG A 33 -2.57 23.89 -6.00
CA ARG A 33 -1.45 23.80 -5.05
C ARG A 33 -1.81 24.34 -3.66
N ARG A 34 -1.39 23.62 -2.63
CA ARG A 34 -1.63 23.94 -1.20
C ARG A 34 -3.12 24.03 -0.85
N SER A 35 -3.96 23.31 -1.58
CA SER A 35 -5.37 23.12 -1.25
C SER A 35 -5.59 21.71 -0.73
N SER A 36 -6.14 21.57 0.48
CA SER A 36 -6.50 20.25 1.00
C SER A 36 -7.79 19.78 0.34
N LEU A 37 -7.71 18.66 -0.39
CA LEU A 37 -8.84 18.03 -1.07
C LEU A 37 -9.38 16.86 -0.24
N LYS A 38 -10.60 17.00 0.29
CA LYS A 38 -11.34 15.86 0.86
C LYS A 38 -11.65 14.82 -0.23
N ALA A 39 -11.79 13.56 0.17
CA ALA A 39 -12.08 12.46 -0.74
C ALA A 39 -13.34 12.68 -1.60
N SER A 40 -14.43 13.17 -0.99
CA SER A 40 -15.69 13.48 -1.70
C SER A 40 -15.53 14.59 -2.74
N GLY A 41 -14.77 15.64 -2.42
CA GLY A 41 -14.50 16.74 -3.33
C GLY A 41 -13.57 16.34 -4.48
N ALA A 42 -12.56 15.52 -4.20
CA ALA A 42 -11.65 14.97 -5.21
C ALA A 42 -12.37 13.99 -6.16
N GLU A 43 -13.29 13.17 -5.65
CA GLU A 43 -14.11 12.28 -6.47
C GLU A 43 -14.95 13.05 -7.47
N LEU A 44 -15.66 14.08 -7.02
CA LEU A 44 -16.45 14.94 -7.89
C LEU A 44 -15.56 15.65 -8.92
N LEU A 45 -14.42 16.19 -8.48
CA LEU A 45 -13.48 16.88 -9.36
C LEU A 45 -12.92 15.94 -10.44
N PHE A 46 -12.46 14.75 -10.06
CA PHE A 46 -11.84 13.82 -11.01
C PHE A 46 -12.88 13.08 -11.87
N ALA A 47 -14.11 12.89 -11.40
CA ALA A 47 -15.23 12.45 -12.23
C ALA A 47 -15.63 13.54 -13.25
N ALA A 48 -15.56 14.81 -12.86
CA ALA A 48 -15.72 15.93 -13.79
C ALA A 48 -14.61 15.95 -14.87
N LEU A 49 -13.36 15.65 -14.49
CA LEU A 49 -12.29 15.47 -15.48
C LEU A 49 -12.57 14.31 -16.45
N ASP A 50 -13.11 13.19 -15.96
CA ASP A 50 -13.47 12.03 -16.80
C ASP A 50 -14.59 12.30 -17.81
N SER A 51 -15.47 13.24 -17.50
CA SER A 51 -16.61 13.64 -18.34
C SER A 51 -16.33 14.86 -19.23
N SER A 52 -15.19 15.54 -19.04
CA SER A 52 -14.85 16.74 -19.80
C SER A 52 -14.40 16.41 -21.23
N TYR A 53 -14.95 17.13 -22.20
CA TYR A 53 -14.61 17.00 -23.64
C TYR A 53 -13.35 17.79 -24.05
N TYR A 54 -12.73 18.52 -23.12
CA TYR A 54 -11.62 19.45 -23.38
C TYR A 54 -10.30 18.94 -22.79
N SER A 55 -9.17 19.36 -23.37
CA SER A 55 -7.84 18.88 -23.00
C SER A 55 -7.25 19.67 -21.84
N LEU A 56 -7.62 19.33 -20.61
CA LEU A 56 -6.82 19.72 -19.45
C LEU A 56 -5.44 19.07 -19.57
N GLU A 57 -4.42 19.83 -19.98
CA GLU A 57 -3.08 19.31 -20.21
C GLU A 57 -2.27 19.20 -18.91
N ALA A 58 -2.48 20.10 -17.95
CA ALA A 58 -1.70 20.19 -16.73
C ALA A 58 -2.57 20.21 -15.47
N LEU A 59 -2.18 19.40 -14.48
CA LEU A 59 -2.82 19.34 -13.17
C LEU A 59 -1.76 19.54 -12.08
N ARG A 60 -1.90 20.59 -11.27
CA ARG A 60 -1.02 20.90 -10.14
C ARG A 60 -1.73 20.60 -8.83
N LEU A 61 -1.23 19.60 -8.13
CA LEU A 61 -1.72 19.15 -6.83
C LEU A 61 -0.60 19.15 -5.79
N SER A 62 0.36 20.07 -5.90
CA SER A 62 1.49 20.12 -4.97
C SER A 62 1.02 20.53 -3.57
N ASP A 63 1.54 19.87 -2.52
CA ASP A 63 1.20 20.12 -1.12
C ASP A 63 -0.33 20.01 -0.80
N CYS A 64 -1.08 19.11 -1.47
CA CYS A 64 -2.54 19.00 -1.39
C CYS A 64 -3.10 17.98 -0.37
N VAL A 65 -2.25 17.32 0.43
CA VAL A 65 -2.64 16.29 1.42
C VAL A 65 -3.62 15.26 0.80
N LEU A 66 -3.21 14.67 -0.32
CA LEU A 66 -4.05 13.72 -1.05
C LEU A 66 -4.22 12.41 -0.25
N THR A 67 -5.48 12.01 -0.02
CA THR A 67 -5.79 10.68 0.52
C THR A 67 -5.62 9.60 -0.56
N GLU A 68 -5.50 8.34 -0.16
CA GLU A 68 -5.44 7.21 -1.11
C GLU A 68 -6.67 7.18 -2.01
N ARG A 69 -7.86 7.48 -1.47
CA ARG A 69 -9.11 7.59 -2.22
C ARG A 69 -9.07 8.68 -3.30
N CYS A 70 -8.52 9.86 -2.97
CA CYS A 70 -8.30 10.92 -3.96
C CYS A 70 -7.41 10.43 -5.12
N LEU A 71 -6.35 9.69 -4.81
CA LEU A 71 -5.42 9.15 -5.82
C LEU A 71 -6.04 8.04 -6.65
N THR A 72 -6.85 7.17 -6.05
CA THR A 72 -7.60 6.15 -6.78
C THR A 72 -8.52 6.80 -7.81
N SER A 73 -9.24 7.85 -7.43
CA SER A 73 -10.09 8.60 -8.35
C SER A 73 -9.28 9.28 -9.46
N LEU A 74 -8.14 9.88 -9.13
CA LEU A 74 -7.22 10.44 -10.12
C LEU A 74 -6.69 9.38 -11.09
N VAL A 75 -6.28 8.20 -10.59
CA VAL A 75 -5.79 7.10 -11.42
C VAL A 75 -6.88 6.50 -12.29
N SER A 76 -8.09 6.32 -11.76
CA SER A 76 -9.27 5.90 -12.53
C SER A 76 -9.51 6.86 -13.69
N ALA A 77 -9.48 8.15 -13.40
CA ALA A 77 -9.57 9.19 -14.39
C ALA A 77 -8.44 9.04 -15.45
N LEU A 78 -7.16 8.99 -15.03
CA LEU A 78 -6.02 8.85 -15.95
C LEU A 78 -6.09 7.60 -16.86
N THR A 79 -6.78 6.56 -16.40
CA THR A 79 -6.87 5.26 -17.10
C THR A 79 -8.14 5.06 -17.91
N SER A 80 -9.14 5.95 -17.79
CA SER A 80 -10.38 5.88 -18.55
C SER A 80 -10.14 6.03 -20.05
N GLY A 81 -9.08 6.77 -20.42
CA GLY A 81 -8.74 7.14 -21.79
C GLY A 81 -9.64 8.23 -22.37
N ARG A 82 -10.49 8.86 -21.55
CA ARG A 82 -11.46 9.87 -21.98
C ARG A 82 -10.90 11.30 -21.98
N PHE A 83 -9.97 11.62 -21.09
CA PHE A 83 -9.30 12.93 -21.07
C PHE A 83 -7.78 12.82 -21.28
N TYR A 84 -7.18 13.92 -21.72
CA TYR A 84 -5.78 14.00 -22.09
C TYR A 84 -4.98 14.84 -21.09
N LEU A 85 -4.57 14.23 -19.97
CA LEU A 85 -3.61 14.87 -19.08
C LEU A 85 -2.19 14.59 -19.52
N LYS A 86 -1.44 15.65 -19.82
CA LYS A 86 -0.03 15.60 -20.23
C LYS A 86 0.90 15.69 -19.04
N GLU A 87 0.56 16.49 -18.03
CA GLU A 87 1.45 16.82 -16.92
C GLU A 87 0.73 16.75 -15.58
N LEU A 88 1.34 16.03 -14.64
CA LEU A 88 0.85 15.86 -13.28
C LEU A 88 1.94 16.23 -12.29
N ASP A 89 1.66 17.27 -11.50
CA ASP A 89 2.52 17.70 -10.40
C ASP A 89 1.91 17.29 -9.06
N LEU A 90 2.60 16.38 -8.36
CA LEU A 90 2.22 15.88 -7.03
C LEU A 90 3.26 16.23 -5.97
N ASN A 91 4.08 17.25 -6.22
CA ASN A 91 5.20 17.62 -5.35
C ASN A 91 4.77 17.89 -3.90
N GLY A 92 5.61 17.54 -2.94
CA GLY A 92 5.38 17.87 -1.53
C GLY A 92 4.26 17.07 -0.86
N ASN A 93 3.58 16.15 -1.56
CA ASN A 93 2.60 15.24 -0.96
C ASN A 93 3.29 14.12 -0.16
N ARG A 94 3.76 14.47 1.04
CA ARG A 94 4.52 13.59 1.95
C ARG A 94 3.74 12.37 2.47
N HIS A 95 2.41 12.34 2.24
CA HIS A 95 1.52 11.26 2.64
C HIS A 95 1.29 10.24 1.52
N LEU A 96 1.81 10.47 0.30
CA LEU A 96 1.72 9.52 -0.80
C LEU A 96 2.28 8.15 -0.41
N MET A 97 3.41 8.15 0.31
CA MET A 97 4.11 6.94 0.76
C MET A 97 4.20 5.88 -0.36
N GLU A 98 4.24 4.60 -0.01
CA GLU A 98 4.34 3.51 -0.99
C GLU A 98 3.00 3.19 -1.66
N ALA A 99 1.89 3.29 -0.92
CA ALA A 99 0.54 2.98 -1.42
C ALA A 99 0.12 3.92 -2.57
N GLY A 100 0.35 5.22 -2.43
CA GLY A 100 0.04 6.20 -3.48
C GLY A 100 0.88 6.00 -4.73
N VAL A 101 2.19 5.72 -4.59
CA VAL A 101 3.05 5.43 -5.75
C VAL A 101 2.68 4.11 -6.42
N ARG A 102 2.26 3.10 -5.66
CA ARG A 102 1.75 1.84 -6.22
C ARG A 102 0.52 2.08 -7.10
N LEU A 103 -0.44 2.89 -6.65
CA LEU A 103 -1.62 3.26 -7.44
C LEU A 103 -1.26 4.04 -8.71
N LEU A 104 -0.41 5.07 -8.58
CA LEU A 104 0.07 5.84 -9.73
C LEU A 104 0.80 4.94 -10.74
N SER A 105 1.64 4.02 -10.23
CA SER A 105 2.36 3.05 -11.05
C SER A 105 1.42 2.08 -11.77
N ALA A 106 0.31 1.68 -11.15
CA ALA A 106 -0.72 0.88 -11.82
C ALA A 106 -1.37 1.68 -12.96
N GLY A 107 -1.66 2.97 -12.73
CA GLY A 107 -2.15 3.88 -13.75
C GLY A 107 -1.20 4.04 -14.95
N LEU A 108 0.08 4.26 -14.68
CA LEU A 108 1.13 4.41 -15.71
C LEU A 108 1.33 3.16 -16.58
N ARG A 109 1.03 1.96 -16.06
CA ARG A 109 1.09 0.70 -16.85
C ARG A 109 -0.05 0.58 -17.85
N ASN A 110 -1.13 1.33 -17.66
CA ASN A 110 -2.27 1.30 -18.55
C ASN A 110 -1.94 2.09 -19.83
N ARG A 111 -2.11 1.46 -21.00
CA ARG A 111 -1.83 2.09 -22.31
C ARG A 111 -2.70 3.32 -22.61
N LYS A 112 -3.83 3.45 -21.92
CA LYS A 112 -4.73 4.62 -22.00
C LYS A 112 -4.23 5.82 -21.21
N CYS A 113 -3.30 5.63 -20.27
CA CYS A 113 -2.70 6.73 -19.51
C CYS A 113 -1.72 7.49 -20.40
N ARG A 114 -2.11 8.67 -20.86
CA ARG A 114 -1.34 9.49 -21.82
C ARG A 114 -0.41 10.52 -21.15
N LEU A 115 -0.13 10.31 -19.85
CA LEU A 115 0.70 11.20 -19.06
C LEU A 115 2.13 11.23 -19.59
N LYS A 116 2.63 12.44 -19.88
CA LYS A 116 3.99 12.67 -20.38
C LYS A 116 4.96 13.12 -19.30
N ILE A 117 4.49 13.88 -18.32
CA ILE A 117 5.33 14.47 -17.28
C ILE A 117 4.74 14.14 -15.92
N LEU A 118 5.56 13.53 -15.05
CA LEU A 118 5.20 13.23 -13.66
C LEU A 118 6.24 13.83 -12.70
N ARG A 119 5.78 14.67 -11.77
CA ARG A 119 6.63 15.23 -10.71
C ARG A 119 6.19 14.73 -9.34
N LEU A 120 7.14 14.13 -8.61
CA LEU A 120 6.97 13.55 -7.27
C LEU A 120 8.07 14.05 -6.32
N VAL A 121 8.40 15.33 -6.41
CA VAL A 121 9.49 15.97 -5.64
C VAL A 121 9.11 16.05 -4.15
N CYS A 122 10.01 15.66 -3.25
CA CYS A 122 9.83 15.75 -1.79
C CYS A 122 8.57 15.03 -1.25
N CYS A 123 8.20 13.89 -1.85
CA CYS A 123 7.02 13.08 -1.47
C CYS A 123 7.30 11.98 -0.43
N LYS A 124 8.51 11.96 0.17
CA LYS A 124 8.98 10.91 1.09
C LYS A 124 9.03 9.51 0.46
N LEU A 125 9.38 9.43 -0.82
CA LEU A 125 9.52 8.14 -1.50
C LEU A 125 10.76 7.37 -1.03
N THR A 126 10.65 6.05 -1.07
CA THR A 126 11.65 5.05 -0.64
C THR A 126 12.12 4.20 -1.82
N GLU A 127 13.06 3.29 -1.58
CA GLU A 127 13.48 2.27 -2.55
C GLU A 127 12.31 1.38 -3.04
N THR A 128 11.35 1.03 -2.17
CA THR A 128 10.14 0.29 -2.55
C THR A 128 9.31 1.03 -3.60
N SER A 129 9.21 2.36 -3.46
CA SER A 129 8.52 3.21 -4.44
C SER A 129 9.17 3.11 -5.82
N CYS A 130 10.50 2.96 -5.88
CA CYS A 130 11.24 2.78 -7.11
C CYS A 130 10.99 1.42 -7.77
N ALA A 131 10.68 0.35 -7.02
CA ALA A 131 10.28 -0.93 -7.61
C ALA A 131 8.97 -0.80 -8.40
N TYR A 132 7.97 -0.12 -7.81
CA TYR A 132 6.68 0.11 -8.47
C TYR A 132 6.83 0.97 -9.74
N LEU A 133 7.58 2.07 -9.64
CA LEU A 133 7.86 2.96 -10.76
C LEU A 133 8.69 2.28 -11.84
N GLY A 134 9.76 1.57 -11.47
CA GLY A 134 10.60 0.82 -12.41
C GLY A 134 9.79 -0.17 -13.22
N SER A 135 8.95 -0.97 -12.56
CA SER A 135 8.07 -1.92 -13.24
C SER A 135 6.93 -1.23 -14.02
N ALA A 136 6.54 0.00 -13.67
CA ALA A 136 5.63 0.79 -14.50
C ALA A 136 6.30 1.31 -15.78
N LEU A 137 7.56 1.74 -15.70
CA LEU A 137 8.34 2.22 -16.84
C LEU A 137 8.57 1.15 -17.91
N GLU A 138 8.60 -0.13 -17.53
CA GLU A 138 8.67 -1.26 -18.48
C GLU A 138 7.47 -1.32 -19.44
N ARG A 139 6.34 -0.72 -19.05
CA ARG A 139 5.06 -0.78 -19.80
C ARG A 139 4.51 0.60 -20.20
N SER A 140 5.06 1.67 -19.61
CA SER A 140 4.66 3.03 -19.92
C SER A 140 5.24 3.47 -21.26
N ILE A 141 4.35 3.79 -22.21
CA ILE A 141 4.72 4.19 -23.58
C ILE A 141 4.56 5.70 -23.83
N TRP A 142 4.14 6.46 -22.81
CA TRP A 142 3.82 7.89 -22.93
C TRP A 142 4.67 8.79 -22.03
N LEU A 143 5.23 8.26 -20.94
CA LEU A 143 5.94 9.07 -19.95
C LEU A 143 7.32 9.49 -20.49
N GLU A 144 7.47 10.78 -20.76
CA GLU A 144 8.68 11.41 -21.32
C GLU A 144 9.53 12.09 -20.23
N GLU A 145 8.95 12.51 -19.11
CA GLU A 145 9.70 13.13 -18.00
C GLU A 145 9.27 12.60 -16.63
N LEU A 146 10.27 12.29 -15.79
CA LEU A 146 10.08 11.84 -14.42
C LEU A 146 11.00 12.62 -13.47
N ASP A 147 10.41 13.31 -12.50
CA ASP A 147 11.14 14.01 -11.44
C ASP A 147 10.85 13.38 -10.07
N LEU A 148 11.89 12.79 -9.46
CA LEU A 148 11.84 12.15 -8.14
C LEU A 148 12.72 12.88 -7.12
N SER A 149 13.11 14.12 -7.41
CA SER A 149 14.07 14.87 -6.59
C SER A 149 13.62 15.03 -5.12
N GLY A 150 14.57 15.08 -4.19
CA GLY A 150 14.29 15.30 -2.77
C GLY A 150 13.64 14.12 -2.04
N ASN A 151 13.70 12.91 -2.61
CA ASN A 151 13.24 11.67 -1.97
C ASN A 151 14.43 10.79 -1.57
N ARG A 152 14.36 10.05 -0.46
CA ARG A 152 15.47 9.21 0.02
C ARG A 152 15.48 7.84 -0.67
N LEU A 153 15.75 7.85 -1.97
CA LEU A 153 15.71 6.64 -2.80
C LEU A 153 16.89 5.71 -2.56
N GLN A 154 18.05 6.27 -2.19
CA GLN A 154 19.31 5.54 -2.03
C GLN A 154 19.74 4.82 -3.32
N ASP A 155 20.87 4.11 -3.26
CA ASP A 155 21.39 3.38 -4.44
C ASP A 155 20.50 2.20 -4.84
N ALA A 156 19.84 1.57 -3.86
CA ALA A 156 18.89 0.48 -4.10
C ALA A 156 17.69 0.94 -4.95
N GLY A 157 17.17 2.14 -4.70
CA GLY A 157 16.08 2.71 -5.51
C GLY A 157 16.49 2.91 -6.97
N VAL A 158 17.67 3.47 -7.23
CA VAL A 158 18.18 3.66 -8.61
C VAL A 158 18.41 2.32 -9.31
N LYS A 159 18.91 1.32 -8.60
CA LYS A 159 19.03 -0.05 -9.11
C LYS A 159 17.69 -0.60 -9.59
N LEU A 160 16.62 -0.37 -8.83
CA LEU A 160 15.27 -0.84 -9.16
C LEU A 160 14.68 -0.09 -10.37
N LEU A 161 14.93 1.22 -10.50
CA LEU A 161 14.52 1.98 -11.68
C LEU A 161 15.24 1.54 -12.97
N THR A 162 16.44 0.98 -12.84
CA THR A 162 17.30 0.60 -13.98
C THR A 162 16.63 -0.42 -14.91
N ALA A 163 15.87 -1.38 -14.37
CA ALA A 163 15.16 -2.37 -15.18
C ALA A 163 14.15 -1.69 -16.14
N GLY A 164 13.33 -0.79 -15.60
CA GLY A 164 12.38 0.00 -16.37
C GLY A 164 13.03 0.94 -17.37
N LEU A 165 14.09 1.64 -16.97
CA LEU A 165 14.81 2.58 -17.84
C LEU A 165 15.50 1.90 -19.03
N LYS A 166 15.90 0.64 -18.89
CA LYS A 166 16.47 -0.19 -19.97
C LYS A 166 15.40 -0.89 -20.82
N GLY A 167 14.15 -0.86 -20.38
CA GLY A 167 13.05 -1.52 -21.07
C GLY A 167 12.85 -0.98 -22.48
N PRO A 168 12.51 -1.83 -23.48
CA PRO A 168 12.39 -1.42 -24.88
C PRO A 168 11.21 -0.47 -25.13
N LEU A 169 10.25 -0.40 -24.20
CA LEU A 169 9.09 0.49 -24.27
C LEU A 169 9.32 1.83 -23.58
N CYS A 170 10.45 2.02 -22.90
CA CYS A 170 10.73 3.23 -22.15
C CYS A 170 10.97 4.42 -23.10
N VAL A 171 10.13 5.46 -22.98
CA VAL A 171 10.21 6.69 -23.79
C VAL A 171 10.71 7.91 -23.02
N LEU A 172 11.25 7.71 -21.82
CA LEU A 172 11.76 8.79 -20.97
C LEU A 172 12.90 9.56 -21.66
N LYS A 173 12.72 10.87 -21.73
CA LYS A 173 13.67 11.87 -22.23
C LYS A 173 14.32 12.65 -21.09
N ALA A 174 13.66 12.82 -19.94
CA ALA A 174 14.25 13.48 -18.78
C ALA A 174 14.04 12.68 -17.49
N VAL A 175 15.10 12.53 -16.71
CA VAL A 175 15.05 11.93 -15.36
C VAL A 175 15.81 12.85 -14.39
N ARG A 176 15.12 13.26 -13.32
CA ARG A 176 15.70 14.13 -12.28
C ARG A 176 15.68 13.41 -10.93
N LEU A 177 16.88 13.23 -10.36
CA LEU A 177 17.15 12.52 -9.10
C LEU A 177 17.97 13.39 -8.14
N ARG A 178 17.68 14.70 -8.12
CA ARG A 178 18.43 15.66 -7.31
C ARG A 178 18.18 15.40 -5.82
N SER A 179 19.23 15.39 -5.00
CA SER A 179 19.12 15.19 -3.54
C SER A 179 18.37 13.90 -3.17
N CYS A 180 18.75 12.79 -3.79
CA CYS A 180 18.13 11.47 -3.60
C CYS A 180 18.89 10.51 -2.67
N SER A 181 19.92 11.02 -1.99
CA SER A 181 20.84 10.23 -1.15
C SER A 181 21.61 9.18 -1.97
N LEU A 182 22.03 9.55 -3.19
CA LEU A 182 22.77 8.68 -4.09
C LEU A 182 24.28 8.76 -3.83
N THR A 183 24.97 7.64 -4.05
CA THR A 183 26.43 7.53 -3.97
C THR A 183 27.04 7.18 -5.33
N GLU A 184 28.35 6.91 -5.36
CA GLU A 184 29.07 6.37 -6.53
C GLU A 184 28.45 5.07 -7.09
N MET A 185 27.80 4.25 -6.24
CA MET A 185 27.14 3.02 -6.69
C MET A 185 26.00 3.30 -7.68
N SER A 186 25.19 4.35 -7.42
CA SER A 186 24.15 4.79 -8.35
C SER A 186 24.69 5.18 -9.72
N CYS A 187 25.90 5.73 -9.77
CA CYS A 187 26.53 6.10 -11.04
C CYS A 187 26.80 4.89 -11.93
N GLY A 188 27.14 3.74 -11.35
CA GLY A 188 27.28 2.47 -12.10
C GLY A 188 25.96 2.02 -12.74
N TYR A 189 24.85 2.11 -11.99
CA TYR A 189 23.52 1.79 -12.51
C TYR A 189 23.10 2.75 -13.63
N VAL A 190 23.25 4.06 -13.42
CA VAL A 190 22.93 5.09 -14.42
C VAL A 190 23.82 4.96 -15.66
N ALA A 191 25.13 4.74 -15.50
CA ALA A 191 26.05 4.48 -16.61
C ALA A 191 25.58 3.29 -17.44
N SER A 192 25.12 2.21 -16.78
CA SER A 192 24.59 1.04 -17.47
C SER A 192 23.31 1.33 -18.28
N VAL A 193 22.47 2.28 -17.84
CA VAL A 193 21.31 2.78 -18.63
C VAL A 193 21.80 3.60 -19.82
N LEU A 194 22.74 4.52 -19.62
CA LEU A 194 23.27 5.37 -20.70
C LEU A 194 23.92 4.55 -21.83
N MET A 195 24.52 3.40 -21.49
CA MET A 195 25.10 2.48 -22.46
C MET A 195 24.09 1.62 -23.22
N SER A 196 22.83 1.51 -22.76
CA SER A 196 21.80 0.63 -23.35
C SER A 196 20.94 1.30 -24.42
N ARG A 197 21.43 2.38 -25.06
CA ARG A 197 20.70 3.19 -26.07
C ARG A 197 19.38 3.78 -25.56
N PRO A 198 19.38 4.49 -24.42
CA PRO A 198 18.16 5.09 -23.93
C PRO A 198 17.74 6.27 -24.82
N LEU A 199 16.46 6.63 -24.77
CA LEU A 199 15.94 7.88 -25.37
C LEU A 199 16.25 9.12 -24.50
N LEU A 200 16.88 8.92 -23.35
CA LEU A 200 17.20 9.93 -22.35
C LEU A 200 18.09 11.05 -22.92
N LYS A 201 17.62 12.30 -22.77
CA LYS A 201 18.27 13.55 -23.20
C LYS A 201 18.71 14.42 -22.03
N GLU A 202 17.99 14.38 -20.92
CA GLU A 202 18.31 15.15 -19.71
C GLU A 202 18.45 14.23 -18.49
N LEU A 203 19.52 14.44 -17.73
CA LEU A 203 19.78 13.77 -16.47
C LEU A 203 20.24 14.78 -15.42
N ASP A 204 19.53 14.83 -14.30
CA ASP A 204 19.93 15.63 -13.14
C ASP A 204 20.24 14.72 -11.94
N LEU A 205 21.50 14.72 -11.49
CA LEU A 205 21.98 13.98 -10.32
C LEU A 205 22.51 14.93 -9.23
N SER A 206 22.20 16.21 -9.31
CA SER A 206 22.69 17.25 -8.41
C SER A 206 22.41 16.95 -6.93
N LEU A 207 23.20 17.52 -6.03
CA LEU A 207 23.09 17.35 -4.57
C LEU A 207 23.15 15.89 -4.09
N ASN A 208 23.93 15.05 -4.75
CA ASN A 208 24.21 13.68 -4.30
C ASN A 208 25.70 13.50 -4.04
N GLN A 209 26.10 12.48 -3.27
CA GLN A 209 27.49 12.28 -2.91
C GLN A 209 28.17 11.31 -3.88
N LEU A 210 28.33 11.73 -5.14
CA LEU A 210 28.77 10.85 -6.23
C LEU A 210 30.29 10.63 -6.25
N HIS A 211 31.06 11.60 -5.77
CA HIS A 211 32.53 11.59 -5.71
C HIS A 211 33.22 11.32 -7.06
N ASP A 212 34.55 11.31 -7.06
CA ASP A 212 35.33 11.15 -8.30
C ASP A 212 35.09 9.80 -8.99
N VAL A 213 34.88 8.72 -8.20
CA VAL A 213 34.61 7.37 -8.72
C VAL A 213 33.29 7.35 -9.50
N GLY A 214 32.22 7.90 -8.94
CA GLY A 214 30.93 7.96 -9.61
C GLY A 214 30.98 8.82 -10.88
N ILE A 215 31.64 9.99 -10.82
CA ILE A 215 31.80 10.85 -11.99
C ILE A 215 32.61 10.16 -13.10
N LYS A 216 33.63 9.38 -12.75
CA LYS A 216 34.38 8.59 -13.74
C LYS A 216 33.49 7.57 -14.44
N LEU A 217 32.65 6.83 -13.72
CA LEU A 217 31.69 5.88 -14.31
C LEU A 217 30.72 6.55 -15.29
N LEU A 218 30.18 7.72 -14.91
CA LEU A 218 29.33 8.52 -15.81
C LEU A 218 30.10 8.99 -17.04
N SER A 219 31.31 9.50 -16.84
CA SER A 219 32.19 9.99 -17.92
C SER A 219 32.51 8.89 -18.94
N ASP A 220 32.78 7.66 -18.47
CA ASP A 220 33.04 6.53 -19.36
C ASP A 220 31.79 6.15 -20.16
N SER A 221 30.59 6.26 -19.58
CA SER A 221 29.34 6.03 -20.31
C SER A 221 29.04 7.11 -21.37
N LEU A 222 29.44 8.37 -21.13
CA LEU A 222 29.31 9.47 -22.10
C LEU A 222 30.17 9.27 -23.36
N LYS A 223 31.22 8.45 -23.28
CA LYS A 223 32.05 8.09 -24.44
C LYS A 223 31.39 7.05 -25.34
N SER A 224 30.30 6.41 -24.91
CA SER A 224 29.60 5.40 -25.70
C SER A 224 28.76 6.02 -26.82
N HIS A 225 28.83 5.45 -28.03
CA HIS A 225 27.99 5.84 -29.18
C HIS A 225 26.48 5.71 -28.92
N ASN A 226 26.12 4.88 -27.93
CA ASN A 226 24.75 4.64 -27.52
C ASN A 226 24.20 5.76 -26.62
N CYS A 227 25.07 6.56 -26.00
CA CYS A 227 24.67 7.64 -25.11
C CYS A 227 24.24 8.85 -25.93
N LYS A 228 22.97 9.26 -25.80
CA LYS A 228 22.38 10.40 -26.53
C LYS A 228 21.98 11.56 -25.63
N LEU A 229 22.60 11.62 -24.45
CA LEU A 229 22.36 12.62 -23.43
C LEU A 229 22.84 14.00 -23.92
N ARG A 230 22.00 15.02 -23.76
CA ARG A 230 22.28 16.41 -24.15
C ARG A 230 22.51 17.31 -22.95
N THR A 231 21.82 17.05 -21.84
CA THR A 231 21.91 17.85 -20.62
C THR A 231 22.28 16.97 -19.44
N LEU A 232 23.36 17.32 -18.76
CA LEU A 232 23.83 16.66 -17.55
C LEU A 232 24.05 17.68 -16.44
N ARG A 233 23.33 17.51 -15.32
CA ARG A 233 23.47 18.36 -14.13
C ARG A 233 24.08 17.57 -12.98
N LEU A 234 25.20 18.07 -12.47
CA LEU A 234 26.04 17.50 -11.42
C LEU A 234 26.36 18.57 -10.37
N THR A 235 25.41 19.45 -10.07
CA THR A 235 25.63 20.54 -9.11
C THR A 235 25.85 19.96 -7.72
N SER A 236 26.94 20.34 -7.05
CA SER A 236 27.27 19.91 -5.68
C SER A 236 27.20 18.39 -5.51
N CYS A 237 27.94 17.67 -6.36
CA CYS A 237 28.06 16.22 -6.38
C CYS A 237 29.29 15.66 -5.64
N ALA A 238 30.01 16.52 -4.90
CA ALA A 238 31.17 16.20 -4.05
C ALA A 238 32.37 15.56 -4.79
N PHE A 239 32.61 15.92 -6.05
CA PHE A 239 33.80 15.49 -6.78
C PHE A 239 34.87 16.60 -6.88
N SER A 240 36.10 16.17 -7.13
CA SER A 240 37.31 16.99 -7.15
C SER A 240 37.82 17.21 -8.58
N VAL A 241 39.07 17.65 -8.71
CA VAL A 241 39.76 17.78 -9.99
C VAL A 241 39.81 16.46 -10.78
N GLN A 242 39.85 15.31 -10.08
CA GLN A 242 39.97 14.01 -10.73
C GLN A 242 38.68 13.64 -11.48
N GLY A 243 37.52 13.80 -10.85
CA GLY A 243 36.22 13.66 -11.52
C GLY A 243 36.06 14.68 -12.65
N CYS A 244 36.51 15.92 -12.45
CA CYS A 244 36.50 16.95 -13.49
C CYS A 244 37.33 16.56 -14.72
N ALA A 245 38.53 16.01 -14.50
CA ALA A 245 39.40 15.54 -15.58
C ALA A 245 38.75 14.39 -16.37
N ALA A 246 38.05 13.47 -15.68
CA ALA A 246 37.29 12.40 -16.34
C ALA A 246 36.17 12.96 -17.24
N LEU A 247 35.41 13.95 -16.76
CA LEU A 247 34.37 14.62 -17.56
C LEU A 247 34.96 15.32 -18.78
N VAL A 248 36.03 16.10 -18.59
CA VAL A 248 36.73 16.78 -19.69
C VAL A 248 37.21 15.78 -20.73
N SER A 249 37.83 14.67 -20.30
CA SER A 249 38.25 13.59 -21.20
C SER A 249 37.08 13.02 -22.02
N ALA A 250 35.92 12.80 -21.39
CA ALA A 250 34.73 12.32 -22.09
C ALA A 250 34.19 13.34 -23.12
N LEU A 251 34.22 14.63 -22.78
CA LEU A 251 33.68 15.70 -23.62
C LEU A 251 34.61 16.13 -24.76
N THR A 252 35.90 15.83 -24.64
CA THR A 252 36.84 15.92 -25.77
C THR A 252 36.71 14.75 -26.76
N SER A 253 35.98 13.68 -26.38
CA SER A 253 35.69 12.57 -27.30
C SER A 253 34.66 12.98 -28.34
N ARG A 254 34.88 12.56 -29.59
CA ARG A 254 33.93 12.76 -30.71
C ARG A 254 32.58 12.05 -30.54
N THR A 255 32.45 11.21 -29.53
CA THR A 255 31.27 10.36 -29.32
C THR A 255 30.22 10.97 -28.40
N SER A 256 30.54 12.06 -27.69
CA SER A 256 29.60 12.70 -26.76
C SER A 256 28.66 13.65 -27.49
N ASP A 257 27.35 13.48 -27.29
CA ASP A 257 26.29 14.36 -27.79
C ASP A 257 25.90 15.46 -26.77
N LEU A 258 26.68 15.63 -25.68
CA LEU A 258 26.35 16.55 -24.59
C LEU A 258 26.49 18.01 -25.03
N THR A 259 25.44 18.80 -24.84
CA THR A 259 25.38 20.23 -25.18
C THR A 259 25.31 21.12 -23.94
N GLU A 260 24.81 20.62 -22.82
CA GLU A 260 24.70 21.36 -21.57
C GLU A 260 25.30 20.58 -20.40
N LEU A 261 26.23 21.21 -19.68
CA LEU A 261 26.84 20.66 -18.49
C LEU A 261 26.74 21.67 -17.33
N ASP A 262 26.28 21.19 -16.18
CA ASP A 262 26.33 21.95 -14.92
C ASP A 262 27.15 21.20 -13.87
N VAL A 263 28.30 21.75 -13.50
CA VAL A 263 29.20 21.22 -12.46
C VAL A 263 29.34 22.19 -11.29
N SER A 264 28.39 23.11 -11.13
CA SER A 264 28.44 24.16 -10.11
C SER A 264 28.53 23.61 -8.70
N GLY A 265 29.23 24.30 -7.80
CA GLY A 265 29.26 23.93 -6.37
C GLY A 265 30.01 22.63 -6.05
N ASN A 266 30.92 22.19 -6.93
CA ASN A 266 31.89 21.11 -6.67
C ASN A 266 33.27 21.67 -6.29
N GLN A 267 34.11 20.85 -5.65
CA GLN A 267 35.43 21.27 -5.15
C GLN A 267 36.49 21.14 -6.24
N LEU A 268 36.29 21.84 -7.36
CA LEU A 268 37.13 21.68 -8.56
C LEU A 268 38.54 22.26 -8.41
N GLN A 269 38.77 23.15 -7.42
CA GLN A 269 40.02 23.91 -7.25
C GLN A 269 40.39 24.73 -8.51
N PRO A 270 41.41 25.61 -8.46
CA PRO A 270 41.83 26.37 -9.66
C PRO A 270 42.24 25.47 -10.83
N GLU A 271 42.79 24.29 -10.54
CA GLU A 271 43.20 23.33 -11.55
C GLU A 271 42.01 22.76 -12.34
N GLY A 272 40.88 22.48 -11.70
CA GLY A 272 39.69 21.98 -12.40
C GLY A 272 39.06 23.05 -13.27
N MET A 273 39.12 24.31 -12.83
CA MET A 273 38.71 25.45 -13.65
C MET A 273 39.60 25.62 -14.89
N ARG A 274 40.91 25.36 -14.76
CA ARG A 274 41.84 25.35 -15.89
C ARG A 274 41.48 24.25 -16.90
N LEU A 275 41.16 23.04 -16.44
CA LEU A 275 40.73 21.94 -17.30
C LEU A 275 39.43 22.26 -18.05
N LEU A 276 38.44 22.85 -17.37
CA LEU A 276 37.18 23.26 -17.99
C LEU A 276 37.36 24.42 -18.98
N SER A 277 38.25 25.37 -18.67
CA SER A 277 38.59 26.46 -19.59
C SER A 277 39.27 25.93 -20.86
N ALA A 278 40.22 25.00 -20.72
CA ALA A 278 40.87 24.32 -21.83
C ALA A 278 39.88 23.50 -22.67
N LEU A 279 38.90 22.84 -22.03
CA LEU A 279 37.82 22.15 -22.73
C LEU A 279 37.06 23.11 -23.64
N VAL A 280 36.60 24.25 -23.14
CA VAL A 280 35.78 25.18 -23.95
C VAL A 280 36.58 25.84 -25.08
N GLN A 281 37.90 26.01 -24.91
CA GLN A 281 38.79 26.47 -25.97
C GLN A 281 39.11 25.39 -27.01
N SER A 282 38.83 24.13 -26.73
CA SER A 282 39.12 23.03 -27.64
C SER A 282 38.14 23.01 -28.81
N PRO A 283 38.62 22.83 -30.07
CA PRO A 283 37.74 22.69 -31.23
C PRO A 283 36.88 21.41 -31.19
N ALA A 284 37.23 20.45 -30.32
CA ALA A 284 36.45 19.24 -30.10
C ALA A 284 35.26 19.45 -29.15
N CYS A 285 35.14 20.61 -28.50
CA CYS A 285 34.03 20.88 -27.59
C CYS A 285 32.74 21.19 -28.36
N HIS A 286 31.65 20.52 -27.98
CA HIS A 286 30.32 20.72 -28.55
C HIS A 286 29.31 21.25 -27.51
N LEU A 287 29.77 21.51 -26.29
CA LEU A 287 28.95 22.16 -25.25
C LEU A 287 28.55 23.55 -25.72
N GLN A 288 27.26 23.84 -25.61
CA GLN A 288 26.62 25.14 -25.79
C GLN A 288 26.56 25.93 -24.48
N THR A 289 26.33 25.22 -23.36
CA THR A 289 26.22 25.83 -22.03
C THR A 289 27.09 25.06 -21.03
N LEU A 290 27.96 25.79 -20.34
CA LEU A 290 28.73 25.27 -19.20
C LEU A 290 28.51 26.15 -17.95
N ARG A 291 28.00 25.53 -16.88
CA ARG A 291 27.78 26.16 -15.57
C ARG A 291 28.75 25.58 -14.55
N VAL A 292 29.43 26.43 -13.79
CA VAL A 292 30.49 26.03 -12.84
C VAL A 292 30.40 26.70 -11.46
N SER A 293 29.54 27.70 -11.31
CA SER A 293 29.36 28.45 -10.06
C SER A 293 27.91 28.86 -9.93
N SER A 294 27.41 28.97 -8.69
CA SER A 294 26.02 29.33 -8.41
C SER A 294 25.71 30.73 -8.93
N GLY A 295 25.11 30.82 -10.12
CA GLY A 295 24.65 32.06 -10.73
C GLY A 295 25.56 32.69 -11.79
N GLN A 296 26.67 32.05 -12.20
CA GLN A 296 27.46 32.52 -13.36
C GLN A 296 27.71 31.38 -14.35
N ASN A 297 27.29 31.58 -15.61
CA ASN A 297 27.71 30.76 -16.74
C ASN A 297 29.19 31.06 -17.01
N LEU A 298 30.04 30.04 -17.20
CA LEU A 298 31.40 30.35 -17.62
C LEU A 298 31.38 30.83 -19.07
N ILE A 299 30.62 30.20 -19.96
CA ILE A 299 30.58 30.49 -21.41
C ILE A 299 29.23 29.97 -22.01
N THR A 300 28.51 30.82 -22.77
CA THR A 300 27.60 30.38 -23.85
C THR A 300 28.42 30.39 -25.13
N THR A 301 28.69 29.22 -25.72
CA THR A 301 29.49 29.12 -26.96
C THR A 301 28.60 29.41 -28.17
N GLU A 302 28.42 30.68 -28.52
CA GLU A 302 28.04 31.00 -29.89
C GLU A 302 29.26 30.77 -30.78
N ARG A 303 29.15 29.85 -31.74
CA ARG A 303 30.24 29.48 -32.65
C ARG A 303 30.79 30.73 -33.38
N PRO A 304 32.09 31.02 -33.32
CA PRO A 304 32.69 31.99 -34.23
C PRO A 304 32.65 31.42 -35.65
N VAL A 305 32.08 32.15 -36.60
CA VAL A 305 32.34 31.93 -38.02
C VAL A 305 33.80 32.32 -38.25
N ALA A 306 34.62 31.35 -38.64
CA ALA A 306 36.06 31.50 -38.79
C ALA A 306 36.43 32.68 -39.71
N GLU A 307 37.31 33.54 -39.22
CA GLU A 307 38.04 34.53 -40.00
C GLU A 307 38.94 33.80 -41.02
N LEU A 308 38.53 33.78 -42.29
CA LEU A 308 39.48 33.74 -43.39
C LEU A 308 40.06 35.15 -43.48
N GLY A 309 41.32 35.29 -43.06
CA GLY A 309 42.03 36.55 -43.05
C GLY A 309 42.07 37.20 -44.43
N THR A 310 42.15 38.53 -44.44
CA THR A 310 43.25 39.26 -45.07
C THR A 310 43.12 40.75 -44.73
N SER A 311 44.14 41.28 -44.07
CA SER A 311 44.33 42.72 -43.95
C SER A 311 44.80 43.30 -45.28
N SER A 312 44.00 44.18 -45.91
CA SER A 312 44.42 45.51 -46.39
C SER A 312 43.28 46.23 -47.16
N ASN A 313 42.96 47.45 -46.69
CA ASN A 313 41.98 48.46 -47.16
C ASN A 313 42.09 48.86 -48.66
N PRO A 314 41.22 49.77 -49.21
CA PRO A 314 39.75 49.91 -49.12
C PRO A 314 39.11 50.23 -50.50
N SER A 315 37.79 50.10 -50.71
CA SER A 315 37.02 51.06 -51.55
C SER A 315 35.49 50.88 -51.50
N ALA A 316 34.85 52.05 -51.36
CA ALA A 316 33.52 52.52 -51.75
C ALA A 316 32.34 51.56 -51.99
N ASP A 317 31.25 51.98 -51.34
CA ASP A 317 29.84 51.88 -51.73
C ASP A 317 29.03 50.72 -51.14
N MET A 318 28.49 50.96 -49.93
CA MET A 318 27.36 50.20 -49.41
C MET A 318 26.34 51.18 -48.84
N THR A 319 25.13 51.12 -49.40
CA THR A 319 24.07 52.11 -49.21
C THR A 319 23.60 52.22 -47.75
N THR A 320 23.09 53.40 -47.40
CA THR A 320 22.71 53.86 -46.05
C THR A 320 21.57 53.05 -45.38
N ARG A 321 21.11 51.96 -46.00
CA ARG A 321 20.09 51.05 -45.46
C ARG A 321 20.70 49.92 -44.61
N ASP A 322 21.92 49.49 -44.89
CA ASP A 322 22.57 48.38 -44.17
C ASP A 322 23.24 48.82 -42.86
N ARG A 323 23.58 50.10 -42.73
CA ARG A 323 24.17 50.69 -41.51
C ARG A 323 23.21 50.69 -40.31
N LYS A 324 21.90 50.82 -40.55
CA LYS A 324 20.88 50.82 -39.48
C LYS A 324 20.52 49.42 -38.97
N LEU A 325 20.80 48.37 -39.74
CA LEU A 325 20.63 46.98 -39.28
C LEU A 325 21.84 46.53 -38.44
N ALA A 326 23.05 47.02 -38.78
CA ALA A 326 24.28 46.77 -38.04
C ALA A 326 24.36 47.49 -36.67
N GLU A 327 23.85 48.73 -36.56
CA GLU A 327 23.81 49.47 -35.28
C GLU A 327 22.82 48.89 -34.25
N HIS A 328 21.89 48.02 -34.65
CA HIS A 328 20.93 47.39 -33.73
C HIS A 328 21.42 46.04 -33.16
N MET A 329 22.43 45.42 -33.76
CA MET A 329 23.00 44.13 -33.31
C MET A 329 24.21 44.27 -32.37
N THR A 330 24.66 45.49 -32.07
CA THR A 330 25.75 45.74 -31.11
C THR A 330 25.20 46.39 -29.86
N ARG A 331 24.95 45.62 -28.79
CA ARG A 331 24.94 46.16 -27.43
C ARG A 331 25.20 45.07 -26.37
N ASN A 332 26.30 45.32 -25.66
CA ASN A 332 26.57 44.97 -24.26
C ASN A 332 27.34 43.67 -23.97
N LEU A 333 28.65 43.78 -24.16
CA LEU A 333 29.66 43.13 -23.33
C LEU A 333 29.70 43.84 -21.95
N HIS A 334 29.59 43.10 -20.85
CA HIS A 334 30.13 43.52 -19.56
C HIS A 334 30.91 42.36 -18.95
N VAL A 335 32.24 42.50 -18.96
CA VAL A 335 33.17 41.69 -18.20
C VAL A 335 33.38 42.39 -16.85
N PHE A 336 33.19 41.68 -15.74
CA PHE A 336 33.65 42.12 -14.43
C PHE A 336 34.54 41.02 -13.85
N VAL A 337 35.79 41.38 -13.57
CA VAL A 337 36.71 40.62 -12.70
C VAL A 337 37.06 41.56 -11.55
N PRO A 338 36.93 41.12 -10.29
CA PRO A 338 37.94 41.55 -9.33
C PRO A 338 38.44 40.43 -8.42
N PHE A 339 39.76 40.26 -8.49
CA PHE A 339 40.75 40.21 -7.41
C PHE A 339 40.36 39.75 -6.00
N VAL A 340 41.21 38.84 -5.50
CA VAL A 340 41.30 38.36 -4.12
C VAL A 340 41.84 39.45 -3.19
N GLN A 341 41.26 39.58 -1.98
CA GLN A 341 41.98 40.06 -0.80
C GLN A 341 41.66 39.18 0.42
N GLN A 342 42.73 38.74 1.09
CA GLN A 342 42.74 38.06 2.38
C GLN A 342 42.18 38.94 3.50
N GLY A 343 41.47 38.33 4.45
CA GLY A 343 41.09 38.91 5.73
C GLY A 343 40.60 37.86 6.73
N ASP A 344 41.20 37.86 7.91
CA ASP A 344 41.27 36.86 8.98
C ASP A 344 40.02 36.15 9.54
N VAL A 345 40.19 34.84 9.73
CA VAL A 345 40.10 34.01 10.96
C VAL A 345 39.19 34.46 12.14
N ASN A 346 38.36 33.49 12.56
CA ASN A 346 37.72 33.23 13.86
C ASN A 346 36.38 33.92 14.22
N THR A 347 35.31 33.12 14.23
CA THR A 347 34.74 32.60 15.50
C THR A 347 33.86 31.37 15.24
N ARG A 348 34.20 30.27 15.93
CA ARG A 348 33.41 29.03 15.97
C ARG A 348 32.10 29.28 16.72
N ARG A 349 30.96 29.01 16.08
CA ARG A 349 29.80 28.38 16.74
C ARG A 349 29.30 27.25 15.84
N ARG A 350 29.36 26.02 16.38
CA ARG A 350 28.78 24.82 15.77
C ARG A 350 27.26 25.00 15.71
N SER A 351 26.69 25.02 14.51
CA SER A 351 25.27 24.78 14.26
C SER A 351 25.13 23.62 13.26
N SER A 352 24.26 22.67 13.61
CA SER A 352 24.05 21.34 13.01
C SER A 352 23.79 21.37 11.47
N PRO A 353 24.26 20.38 10.69
CA PRO A 353 24.16 20.34 9.22
C PRO A 353 22.77 19.99 8.64
N TRP A 354 21.68 20.18 9.40
CA TRP A 354 20.32 19.77 8.99
C TRP A 354 19.31 20.92 9.04
N ASP A 355 19.72 22.14 8.67
CA ASP A 355 18.78 23.25 8.58
C ASP A 355 18.04 23.23 7.22
N THR A 356 16.88 22.58 7.24
CA THR A 356 15.96 22.40 6.09
C THR A 356 15.38 23.70 5.54
N ARG A 357 15.66 24.86 6.16
CA ARG A 357 15.12 26.17 5.75
C ARG A 357 15.79 26.77 4.50
N ARG A 358 17.02 26.39 4.16
CA ARG A 358 17.74 26.90 2.96
C ARG A 358 17.48 26.11 1.67
N LEU A 359 16.81 24.96 1.74
CA LEU A 359 16.52 24.10 0.58
C LEU A 359 15.38 24.62 -0.31
N ILE A 360 14.61 25.62 0.15
CA ILE A 360 13.41 26.15 -0.53
C ILE A 360 13.74 27.35 -1.44
N ALA A 361 14.80 28.11 -1.14
CA ALA A 361 15.07 29.40 -1.78
C ALA A 361 15.35 29.36 -3.30
N PRO A 362 15.99 28.34 -3.91
CA PRO A 362 16.25 28.39 -5.35
C PRO A 362 15.00 28.12 -6.21
N TYR A 363 13.95 27.51 -5.63
CA TYR A 363 12.73 27.14 -6.35
C TYR A 363 11.69 28.28 -6.40
N GLU A 364 11.81 29.29 -5.52
CA GLU A 364 10.86 30.41 -5.46
C GLU A 364 11.21 31.53 -6.47
N SER A 365 12.47 31.67 -6.89
CA SER A 365 12.89 32.80 -7.76
C SER A 365 12.56 32.69 -9.26
N SER A 366 12.01 31.55 -9.72
CA SER A 366 11.69 31.32 -11.14
C SER A 366 10.19 31.15 -11.43
N LEU A 367 9.32 31.20 -10.42
CA LEU A 367 7.88 30.98 -10.57
C LEU A 367 7.02 32.24 -10.34
N GLU A 368 7.62 33.38 -9.98
CA GLU A 368 6.91 34.64 -9.78
C GLU A 368 6.61 35.44 -11.07
N GLN A 369 6.92 34.92 -12.26
CA GLN A 369 6.68 35.63 -13.52
C GLN A 369 5.66 34.99 -14.48
N THR A 370 4.91 33.98 -14.06
CA THR A 370 3.78 33.46 -14.85
C THR A 370 2.51 33.40 -14.00
N VAL A 371 2.06 34.58 -13.57
CA VAL A 371 0.70 34.80 -13.11
C VAL A 371 -0.18 34.97 -14.36
N ILE A 372 -1.08 34.03 -14.66
CA ILE A 372 -2.40 34.23 -15.31
C ILE A 372 -3.08 32.86 -15.59
N LYS A 373 -4.38 32.76 -15.22
CA LYS A 373 -5.36 31.63 -15.31
C LYS A 373 -5.17 30.57 -14.20
N ILE A 374 -5.85 30.57 -13.05
CA ILE A 374 -7.27 30.72 -12.74
C ILE A 374 -7.39 31.52 -11.42
N HIS A 375 -7.75 32.81 -11.48
CA HIS A 375 -8.00 33.62 -10.28
C HIS A 375 -9.30 34.45 -10.35
N LYS A 376 -10.23 34.10 -11.26
CA LYS A 376 -11.47 34.89 -11.44
C LYS A 376 -12.73 34.35 -10.79
N VAL A 377 -12.73 33.18 -10.12
CA VAL A 377 -13.96 32.62 -9.53
C VAL A 377 -14.02 32.76 -8.00
N LEU A 378 -12.87 32.88 -7.31
CA LEU A 378 -12.85 32.88 -5.85
C LEU A 378 -13.26 34.21 -5.14
N PRO A 379 -13.09 35.42 -5.72
CA PRO A 379 -13.44 36.65 -4.99
C PRO A 379 -14.93 37.06 -5.05
N MET A 380 -15.80 36.37 -5.80
CA MET A 380 -17.20 36.78 -5.93
C MET A 380 -18.11 36.24 -4.81
N LEU A 381 -17.62 35.34 -3.95
CA LEU A 381 -18.42 34.65 -2.93
C LEU A 381 -18.21 35.18 -1.49
N THR A 382 -17.39 36.22 -1.29
CA THR A 382 -17.11 36.78 0.05
C THR A 382 -17.94 38.02 0.41
N GLN A 383 -18.93 38.40 -0.42
CA GLN A 383 -19.83 39.52 -0.12
C GLN A 383 -21.30 39.11 -0.16
N ALA A 384 -21.76 38.42 0.88
CA ALA A 384 -23.17 38.40 1.26
C ALA A 384 -23.28 38.14 2.76
N ASN A 385 -23.18 39.20 3.57
CA ASN A 385 -23.80 39.24 4.89
C ASN A 385 -25.26 39.70 4.68
N PRO A 386 -26.23 39.18 5.45
CA PRO A 386 -26.80 40.08 6.46
C PRO A 386 -27.25 39.39 7.75
N SER A 387 -26.95 40.06 8.86
CA SER A 387 -27.67 40.00 10.13
C SER A 387 -28.90 40.93 10.10
N HIS A 388 -29.87 40.63 10.98
CA HIS A 388 -31.14 41.33 11.31
C HIS A 388 -32.39 40.99 10.49
N ALA A 389 -33.33 40.24 11.07
CA ALA A 389 -34.47 40.78 11.83
C ALA A 389 -35.48 39.67 12.22
N ALA A 390 -35.97 39.72 13.45
CA ALA A 390 -37.07 38.90 13.94
C ALA A 390 -38.43 39.47 13.51
N HIS A 391 -39.40 38.59 13.23
CA HIS A 391 -40.83 38.66 13.63
C HIS A 391 -41.65 37.58 12.88
N GLY A 392 -42.38 36.73 13.62
CA GLY A 392 -43.59 36.04 13.10
C GLY A 392 -44.78 37.01 13.07
N PRO A 393 -45.96 36.68 12.48
CA PRO A 393 -46.71 35.44 12.79
C PRO A 393 -47.58 34.79 11.66
N ASN A 394 -48.00 33.54 11.95
CA ASN A 394 -49.24 32.79 11.64
C ASN A 394 -49.97 32.69 10.26
N THR A 395 -50.21 31.40 9.91
CA THR A 395 -51.40 30.73 9.31
C THR A 395 -51.71 30.85 7.80
N THR A 396 -51.65 29.74 7.05
CA THR A 396 -52.79 28.86 6.66
C THR A 396 -52.40 27.83 5.58
N ASN A 397 -53.05 26.65 5.64
CA ASN A 397 -52.88 25.43 4.83
C ASN A 397 -52.89 25.59 3.30
N ARG A 398 -52.05 24.78 2.61
CA ARG A 398 -52.45 23.85 1.53
C ARG A 398 -51.30 22.90 1.16
N ASP A 399 -51.66 21.63 1.02
CA ASP A 399 -50.84 20.41 0.90
C ASP A 399 -50.60 20.04 -0.60
N PRO A 400 -49.87 18.96 -0.98
CA PRO A 400 -48.47 19.02 -1.44
C PRO A 400 -48.21 18.40 -2.84
N GLY A 401 -46.97 18.51 -3.35
CA GLY A 401 -46.48 17.85 -4.57
C GLY A 401 -44.96 18.08 -4.81
N PRO A 402 -44.24 17.18 -5.52
CA PRO A 402 -43.30 16.27 -4.87
C PRO A 402 -41.79 16.58 -5.04
N SER A 403 -41.03 15.96 -4.12
CA SER A 403 -39.62 15.57 -4.14
C SER A 403 -38.54 16.60 -3.77
N GLU A 404 -38.47 16.89 -2.47
CA GLU A 404 -37.20 16.93 -1.73
C GLU A 404 -37.25 15.90 -0.58
N CYS A 405 -36.09 15.29 -0.30
CA CYS A 405 -35.69 14.51 0.88
C CYS A 405 -36.20 13.07 1.11
N ALA A 406 -35.27 12.12 1.27
CA ALA A 406 -35.09 11.38 2.54
C ALA A 406 -33.87 10.43 2.47
N ASP A 407 -32.81 10.71 3.25
CA ASP A 407 -32.10 9.62 3.91
C ASP A 407 -33.11 8.99 4.87
N ALA A 408 -33.61 7.80 4.54
CA ALA A 408 -34.58 7.11 5.38
C ALA A 408 -33.97 6.87 6.78
N PHE A 409 -34.65 7.32 7.83
CA PHE A 409 -34.28 7.04 9.22
C PHE A 409 -34.12 5.51 9.40
N LYS A 410 -32.92 5.07 9.79
CA LYS A 410 -32.66 3.68 10.18
C LYS A 410 -33.22 3.44 11.58
N THR A 411 -34.10 2.45 11.73
CA THR A 411 -34.68 2.06 13.01
C THR A 411 -34.00 0.78 13.51
N ASP A 412 -33.38 0.82 14.69
CA ASP A 412 -32.82 -0.38 15.30
C ASP A 412 -33.96 -1.28 15.84
N PHE A 413 -33.82 -2.59 15.68
CA PHE A 413 -34.71 -3.58 16.28
C PHE A 413 -33.96 -4.72 16.96
N THR A 414 -34.56 -5.26 18.01
CA THR A 414 -34.10 -6.48 18.68
C THR A 414 -34.98 -7.64 18.22
N PRO A 415 -34.43 -8.66 17.53
CA PRO A 415 -35.21 -9.82 17.11
C PRO A 415 -35.57 -10.71 18.30
N GLU A 416 -36.66 -11.44 18.16
CA GLU A 416 -36.93 -12.63 18.97
C GLU A 416 -35.92 -13.71 18.57
N VAL A 417 -35.15 -14.20 19.54
CA VAL A 417 -34.12 -15.22 19.34
C VAL A 417 -34.63 -16.56 19.86
N SER A 418 -34.61 -17.58 19.01
CA SER A 418 -34.98 -18.94 19.39
C SER A 418 -33.95 -19.94 18.87
N GLU A 419 -33.50 -20.86 19.72
CA GLU A 419 -32.64 -21.97 19.32
C GLU A 419 -33.50 -23.09 18.72
N ILE A 420 -33.21 -23.50 17.49
CA ILE A 420 -33.94 -24.59 16.81
C ILE A 420 -33.33 -25.93 17.21
N LYS A 421 -31.99 -25.98 17.26
CA LYS A 421 -31.14 -27.11 17.63
C LYS A 421 -29.85 -26.56 18.26
N PRO A 422 -29.09 -27.36 19.03
CA PRO A 422 -27.81 -26.92 19.61
C PRO A 422 -26.91 -26.25 18.57
N GLY A 423 -26.65 -24.96 18.76
CA GLY A 423 -25.81 -24.16 17.84
C GLY A 423 -26.50 -23.63 16.57
N GLU A 424 -27.82 -23.76 16.43
CA GLU A 424 -28.60 -23.19 15.32
C GLU A 424 -29.61 -22.14 15.84
N THR A 425 -29.27 -20.87 15.65
CA THR A 425 -30.06 -19.73 16.16
C THR A 425 -30.96 -19.14 15.07
N SER A 426 -32.24 -18.94 15.38
CA SER A 426 -33.20 -18.25 14.53
C SER A 426 -33.56 -16.88 15.09
N TYR A 427 -33.57 -15.88 14.22
CA TYR A 427 -33.91 -14.49 14.51
C TYR A 427 -35.23 -14.16 13.83
N LYS A 428 -36.21 -13.64 14.59
CA LYS A 428 -37.54 -13.30 14.07
C LYS A 428 -37.90 -11.87 14.44
N PHE A 429 -38.52 -11.15 13.51
CA PHE A 429 -38.98 -9.79 13.72
C PHE A 429 -40.28 -9.53 12.95
N ARG A 430 -41.20 -8.79 13.56
CA ARG A 430 -42.45 -8.38 12.91
C ARG A 430 -42.36 -6.91 12.54
N VAL A 431 -42.42 -6.63 11.25
CA VAL A 431 -42.38 -5.27 10.71
C VAL A 431 -43.80 -4.75 10.57
N GLN A 432 -44.07 -3.55 11.10
CA GLN A 432 -45.40 -2.94 11.10
C GLN A 432 -45.59 -1.86 10.02
N HIS A 433 -44.51 -1.24 9.54
CA HIS A 433 -44.53 -0.13 8.60
C HIS A 433 -43.39 -0.28 7.60
N SER A 434 -43.47 0.40 6.45
CA SER A 434 -42.34 0.51 5.54
C SER A 434 -41.21 1.33 6.18
N GLY A 435 -39.97 1.01 5.87
CA GLY A 435 -38.81 1.66 6.45
C GLY A 435 -37.53 0.84 6.40
N THR A 436 -36.45 1.40 6.91
CA THR A 436 -35.14 0.73 7.00
C THR A 436 -34.90 0.26 8.43
N TYR A 437 -34.71 -1.03 8.63
CA TYR A 437 -34.61 -1.67 9.94
C TYR A 437 -33.25 -2.37 10.12
N GLN A 438 -32.52 -2.05 11.19
CA GLN A 438 -31.22 -2.66 11.51
C GLN A 438 -31.33 -3.58 12.73
N CYS A 439 -30.87 -4.83 12.59
CA CYS A 439 -30.81 -5.76 13.71
C CYS A 439 -29.66 -5.39 14.64
N VAL A 440 -29.93 -5.19 15.93
CA VAL A 440 -28.88 -4.88 16.92
C VAL A 440 -27.92 -6.05 17.18
N LEU A 441 -28.36 -7.30 16.95
CA LEU A 441 -27.58 -8.51 17.23
C LEU A 441 -26.67 -8.93 16.07
N THR A 442 -27.16 -8.85 14.84
CA THR A 442 -26.42 -9.31 13.64
C THR A 442 -26.00 -8.19 12.71
N ARG A 443 -26.41 -6.94 12.99
CA ARG A 443 -26.19 -5.75 12.15
C ARG A 443 -26.81 -5.79 10.75
N LEU A 444 -27.53 -6.86 10.38
CA LEU A 444 -28.25 -6.90 9.11
C LEU A 444 -29.26 -5.76 9.01
N VAL A 445 -29.31 -5.11 7.84
CA VAL A 445 -30.30 -4.06 7.56
C VAL A 445 -31.24 -4.51 6.46
N PHE A 446 -32.54 -4.27 6.68
CA PHE A 446 -33.61 -4.60 5.75
C PHE A 446 -34.36 -3.32 5.37
N THR A 447 -34.45 -3.05 4.07
CA THR A 447 -35.32 -1.98 3.53
C THR A 447 -36.67 -2.59 3.17
N VAL A 448 -37.65 -2.39 4.05
CA VAL A 448 -38.97 -3.01 4.00
C VAL A 448 -39.98 -2.07 3.33
N THR A 449 -40.72 -2.59 2.35
CA THR A 449 -41.73 -1.87 1.58
C THR A 449 -43.15 -2.09 2.11
N GLN A 450 -43.43 -3.25 2.71
CA GLN A 450 -44.74 -3.63 3.24
C GLN A 450 -44.64 -4.31 4.61
N PRO A 451 -45.66 -4.20 5.48
CA PRO A 451 -45.68 -4.91 6.76
C PRO A 451 -45.59 -6.42 6.57
N GLY A 452 -44.82 -7.10 7.42
CA GLY A 452 -44.51 -8.51 7.21
C GLY A 452 -43.82 -9.18 8.39
N ARG A 453 -43.62 -10.49 8.29
CA ARG A 453 -42.81 -11.26 9.24
C ARG A 453 -41.48 -11.58 8.58
N LEU A 454 -40.40 -11.11 9.18
CA LEU A 454 -39.05 -11.42 8.77
C LEU A 454 -38.49 -12.50 9.69
N SER A 455 -37.89 -13.53 9.13
CA SER A 455 -37.12 -14.52 9.87
C SER A 455 -35.87 -14.90 9.12
N TYR A 456 -34.76 -15.03 9.83
CA TYR A 456 -33.52 -15.51 9.23
C TYR A 456 -32.70 -16.34 10.21
N ARG A 457 -31.76 -17.11 9.66
CA ARG A 457 -30.76 -17.89 10.41
C ARG A 457 -29.43 -17.86 9.68
N ILE A 458 -28.35 -18.10 10.40
CA ILE A 458 -27.01 -18.27 9.80
C ILE A 458 -26.83 -19.74 9.45
N ILE A 459 -26.44 -20.01 8.21
CA ILE A 459 -26.19 -21.36 7.70
C ILE A 459 -24.73 -21.51 7.29
N GLN A 460 -24.30 -22.76 7.11
CA GLN A 460 -22.93 -23.06 6.73
C GLN A 460 -22.69 -22.83 5.23
N TRP A 461 -21.52 -22.27 4.90
CA TRP A 461 -21.04 -22.21 3.51
C TRP A 461 -20.71 -23.59 2.95
N ASP A 462 -21.18 -23.87 1.74
CA ASP A 462 -20.69 -25.02 0.96
C ASP A 462 -19.31 -24.69 0.36
N GLN A 463 -18.28 -25.31 0.94
CA GLN A 463 -16.89 -25.13 0.51
C GLN A 463 -16.64 -25.60 -0.93
N GLY A 464 -17.32 -26.66 -1.39
CA GLY A 464 -17.16 -27.19 -2.74
C GLY A 464 -17.73 -26.22 -3.79
N LEU A 465 -18.90 -25.64 -3.51
CA LEU A 465 -19.50 -24.62 -4.37
C LEU A 465 -18.65 -23.34 -4.44
N LEU A 466 -18.11 -22.89 -3.31
CA LEU A 466 -17.24 -21.70 -3.29
C LEU A 466 -15.91 -21.92 -4.03
N GLN A 467 -15.29 -23.09 -3.85
CA GLN A 467 -14.05 -23.44 -4.56
C GLN A 467 -14.27 -23.50 -6.07
N SER A 468 -15.35 -24.13 -6.53
CA SER A 468 -15.67 -24.20 -7.97
C SER A 468 -15.94 -22.83 -8.59
N ALA A 469 -16.50 -21.90 -7.82
CA ALA A 469 -16.75 -20.53 -8.25
C ALA A 469 -15.53 -19.59 -8.14
N GLY A 470 -14.41 -20.05 -7.58
CA GLY A 470 -13.26 -19.19 -7.33
C GLY A 470 -13.58 -18.07 -6.32
N LYS A 471 -14.31 -18.39 -5.24
CA LYS A 471 -14.71 -17.42 -4.20
C LYS A 471 -14.31 -17.89 -2.80
N THR A 472 -14.14 -16.94 -1.87
CA THR A 472 -13.92 -17.23 -0.44
C THR A 472 -14.92 -16.47 0.43
N PRO A 473 -15.41 -17.02 1.55
CA PRO A 473 -16.37 -16.33 2.42
C PRO A 473 -15.82 -15.02 2.97
N ALA A 474 -16.60 -13.94 2.90
CA ALA A 474 -16.30 -12.63 3.47
C ALA A 474 -17.27 -12.20 4.60
N GLY A 475 -18.15 -13.12 5.01
CA GLY A 475 -19.08 -12.94 6.12
C GLY A 475 -19.95 -14.18 6.33
N PRO A 476 -20.86 -14.15 7.30
CA PRO A 476 -21.85 -15.20 7.49
C PRO A 476 -22.79 -15.34 6.27
N LEU A 477 -23.31 -16.56 6.06
CA LEU A 477 -24.35 -16.84 5.07
C LEU A 477 -25.71 -16.85 5.77
N TYR A 478 -26.61 -15.94 5.36
CA TYR A 478 -27.91 -15.73 5.98
C TYR A 478 -29.01 -16.36 5.14
N SER A 479 -29.70 -17.37 5.66
CA SER A 479 -30.94 -17.88 5.08
C SER A 479 -32.09 -16.99 5.55
N ILE A 480 -32.65 -16.20 4.64
CA ILE A 480 -33.66 -15.16 4.93
C ILE A 480 -35.01 -15.57 4.35
N GLN A 481 -36.06 -15.44 5.15
CA GLN A 481 -37.45 -15.69 4.78
C GLN A 481 -38.30 -14.50 5.19
N CYS A 482 -39.21 -14.08 4.31
CA CYS A 482 -40.18 -13.03 4.60
C CYS A 482 -41.52 -13.32 3.90
N SER A 483 -42.60 -12.69 4.36
CA SER A 483 -43.85 -12.62 3.58
C SER A 483 -43.58 -11.93 2.24
N GLU A 484 -44.13 -12.45 1.14
CA GLU A 484 -43.77 -12.08 -0.25
C GLU A 484 -43.66 -10.56 -0.49
N ASP A 485 -42.65 -10.17 -1.28
CA ASP A 485 -42.32 -8.79 -1.74
C ASP A 485 -42.17 -7.70 -0.66
N SER A 486 -42.05 -8.08 0.61
CA SER A 486 -42.00 -7.12 1.71
C SER A 486 -40.64 -6.42 1.87
N VAL A 487 -39.55 -6.96 1.32
CA VAL A 487 -38.19 -6.39 1.43
C VAL A 487 -37.66 -6.08 0.04
N SER A 488 -37.23 -4.84 -0.17
CA SER A 488 -36.64 -4.38 -1.44
C SER A 488 -35.12 -4.49 -1.46
N GLN A 489 -34.47 -4.18 -0.33
CA GLN A 489 -33.00 -4.16 -0.24
C GLN A 489 -32.51 -4.84 1.03
N LEU A 490 -31.36 -5.49 0.91
CA LEU A 490 -30.62 -6.10 1.99
C LEU A 490 -29.27 -5.41 2.12
N HIS A 491 -28.89 -5.03 3.35
CA HIS A 491 -27.55 -4.54 3.61
C HIS A 491 -26.80 -5.54 4.49
N LEU A 492 -25.79 -6.18 3.92
CA LEU A 492 -24.97 -7.23 4.52
C LEU A 492 -23.76 -6.62 5.24
N PRO A 493 -23.54 -6.87 6.53
CA PRO A 493 -22.42 -6.30 7.27
C PRO A 493 -21.08 -6.95 6.87
N HIS A 494 -20.04 -6.12 6.71
CA HIS A 494 -18.67 -6.59 6.44
C HIS A 494 -17.66 -6.09 7.48
N CYS A 495 -16.52 -6.76 7.57
CA CYS A 495 -15.44 -6.41 8.48
C CYS A 495 -14.25 -5.73 7.81
N GLU A 496 -14.38 -5.34 6.55
CA GLU A 496 -13.28 -4.67 5.86
C GLU A 496 -12.94 -3.33 6.51
N THR A 497 -11.64 -3.11 6.77
CA THR A 497 -11.14 -1.79 7.16
C THR A 497 -11.04 -0.89 5.93
N GLN A 498 -11.03 0.43 6.10
CA GLN A 498 -10.94 1.38 4.97
C GLN A 498 -9.78 1.09 3.99
N PRO A 499 -8.60 0.58 4.39
CA PRO A 499 -7.57 0.09 3.46
C PRO A 499 -7.96 -1.16 2.65
N ALA A 500 -8.82 -2.04 3.16
CA ALA A 500 -9.20 -3.32 2.54
C ALA A 500 -10.40 -3.21 1.58
N LEU A 501 -11.26 -2.20 1.74
CA LEU A 501 -12.37 -1.89 0.82
C LEU A 501 -11.93 -1.32 -0.55
N ILE A 502 -10.66 -0.90 -0.68
CA ILE A 502 -10.11 -0.22 -1.86
C ILE A 502 -9.81 -1.21 -3.00
N THR A 503 -9.71 -2.51 -2.70
CA THR A 503 -9.65 -3.60 -3.68
C THR A 503 -11.05 -4.18 -3.83
N GLY A 504 -11.77 -3.80 -4.89
CA GLY A 504 -13.18 -4.17 -5.15
C GLY A 504 -13.42 -5.68 -5.33
N GLY A 505 -13.27 -6.46 -4.27
CA GLY A 505 -13.39 -7.91 -4.28
C GLY A 505 -14.64 -8.45 -3.58
N LEU A 506 -15.43 -7.61 -2.89
CA LEU A 506 -16.67 -8.08 -2.24
C LEU A 506 -17.80 -8.23 -3.26
N SER A 507 -18.28 -9.46 -3.41
CA SER A 507 -19.50 -9.80 -4.15
C SER A 507 -20.57 -10.31 -3.20
N VAL A 508 -21.83 -10.16 -3.60
CA VAL A 508 -22.95 -10.82 -2.90
C VAL A 508 -23.25 -12.13 -3.60
N VAL A 509 -23.29 -13.22 -2.83
CA VAL A 509 -23.80 -14.50 -3.27
C VAL A 509 -25.26 -14.60 -2.91
N HIS A 510 -26.04 -15.12 -3.85
CA HIS A 510 -27.43 -15.46 -3.69
C HIS A 510 -27.62 -16.93 -4.09
N CYS A 511 -27.89 -17.78 -3.10
CA CYS A 511 -28.08 -19.22 -3.26
C CYS A 511 -29.59 -19.54 -3.24
N SER A 512 -30.14 -19.84 -4.41
CA SER A 512 -31.49 -20.36 -4.61
C SER A 512 -31.48 -21.88 -4.68
N ASP A 513 -32.64 -22.53 -4.59
CA ASP A 513 -32.78 -24.00 -4.62
C ASP A 513 -32.23 -24.61 -5.93
N ASP A 514 -32.17 -23.84 -7.02
CA ASP A 514 -31.76 -24.31 -8.35
C ASP A 514 -30.37 -23.81 -8.83
N ALA A 515 -29.79 -22.77 -8.20
CA ALA A 515 -28.47 -22.24 -8.58
C ALA A 515 -27.87 -21.25 -7.57
N MET A 516 -26.53 -21.17 -7.56
CA MET A 516 -25.75 -20.06 -6.96
C MET A 516 -25.58 -18.94 -8.00
N SER A 517 -25.96 -17.72 -7.64
CA SER A 517 -25.83 -16.52 -8.46
C SER A 517 -25.03 -15.43 -7.73
N PHE A 518 -24.40 -14.54 -8.49
CA PHE A 518 -23.65 -13.41 -7.97
C PHE A 518 -24.40 -12.12 -8.26
N LEU A 519 -24.77 -11.39 -7.22
CA LEU A 519 -25.43 -10.10 -7.34
C LEU A 519 -24.39 -8.99 -7.24
N GLU A 520 -24.47 -8.02 -8.15
CA GLU A 520 -23.63 -6.83 -8.10
C GLU A 520 -24.10 -5.92 -6.94
N PRO A 521 -23.18 -5.50 -6.05
CA PRO A 521 -23.50 -4.52 -5.02
C PRO A 521 -23.98 -3.20 -5.63
N LEU A 522 -25.12 -2.68 -5.16
CA LEU A 522 -25.56 -1.32 -5.50
C LEU A 522 -24.65 -0.27 -4.89
N ARG A 523 -24.20 -0.53 -3.66
CA ARG A 523 -23.34 0.35 -2.87
C ARG A 523 -22.61 -0.45 -1.81
N ILE A 524 -21.32 -0.22 -1.66
CA ILE A 524 -20.54 -0.70 -0.51
C ILE A 524 -20.25 0.51 0.37
N THR A 525 -20.70 0.45 1.62
CA THR A 525 -20.50 1.48 2.64
C THR A 525 -19.28 1.13 3.51
N ASP A 526 -19.06 1.84 4.61
CA ASP A 526 -18.00 1.55 5.58
C ASP A 526 -18.28 0.32 6.48
N THR A 527 -19.52 -0.15 6.45
CA THR A 527 -20.05 -1.18 7.35
C THR A 527 -20.89 -2.23 6.65
N HIS A 528 -21.49 -1.91 5.50
CA HIS A 528 -22.43 -2.80 4.80
C HIS A 528 -22.28 -2.78 3.27
N VAL A 529 -22.55 -3.92 2.64
CA VAL A 529 -22.80 -4.06 1.20
C VAL A 529 -24.31 -4.06 0.96
N VAL A 530 -24.80 -3.16 0.10
CA VAL A 530 -26.22 -3.00 -0.23
C VAL A 530 -26.53 -3.71 -1.55
N VAL A 531 -27.59 -4.50 -1.58
CA VAL A 531 -28.05 -5.25 -2.76
C VAL A 531 -29.58 -5.24 -2.83
N ASP A 532 -30.13 -5.27 -4.04
CA ASP A 532 -31.56 -5.53 -4.25
C ASP A 532 -31.86 -7.01 -3.98
N VAL A 533 -33.02 -7.29 -3.40
CA VAL A 533 -33.45 -8.66 -3.08
C VAL A 533 -34.29 -9.19 -4.24
N PRO A 534 -33.79 -10.13 -5.07
CA PRO A 534 -34.55 -10.66 -6.20
C PRO A 534 -35.67 -11.63 -5.75
N HIS A 535 -35.39 -12.45 -4.74
CA HIS A 535 -36.34 -13.29 -4.02
C HIS A 535 -35.70 -13.76 -2.70
N PHE A 536 -36.50 -14.26 -1.76
CA PHE A 536 -36.00 -14.67 -0.44
C PHE A 536 -35.33 -16.05 -0.51
N SER A 537 -34.04 -16.11 -0.15
CA SER A 537 -33.24 -17.34 -0.08
C SER A 537 -32.00 -17.12 0.82
N ALA A 538 -30.86 -17.75 0.52
CA ALA A 538 -29.62 -17.54 1.25
C ALA A 538 -28.73 -16.47 0.60
N PHE A 539 -28.27 -15.51 1.41
CA PHE A 539 -27.43 -14.37 1.01
C PHE A 539 -26.16 -14.28 1.85
N GLY A 540 -25.02 -14.05 1.20
CA GLY A 540 -23.74 -13.91 1.92
C GLY A 540 -22.72 -13.10 1.12
N LEU A 541 -21.66 -12.65 1.81
CA LEU A 541 -20.55 -11.93 1.18
C LEU A 541 -19.41 -12.87 0.84
N VAL A 542 -18.75 -12.65 -0.30
CA VAL A 542 -17.56 -13.40 -0.72
C VAL A 542 -16.49 -12.49 -1.34
N TRP A 543 -15.23 -12.93 -1.27
CA TRP A 543 -14.10 -12.39 -2.03
C TRP A 543 -13.76 -13.21 -3.27
N ASP A 544 -13.23 -12.57 -4.32
CA ASP A 544 -12.68 -13.23 -5.52
C ASP A 544 -11.32 -13.91 -5.29
N LEU A 545 -11.12 -15.14 -5.77
CA LEU A 545 -9.88 -15.92 -5.57
C LEU A 545 -8.63 -15.36 -6.27
N ILE A 546 -8.76 -14.40 -7.20
CA ILE A 546 -7.61 -13.86 -7.95
C ILE A 546 -6.58 -13.21 -7.01
N GLU A 547 -6.98 -12.88 -5.77
CA GLU A 547 -6.12 -12.31 -4.74
C GLU A 547 -5.43 -13.36 -3.84
N GLY A 548 -5.76 -14.64 -3.96
CA GLY A 548 -5.18 -15.74 -3.16
C GLY A 548 -3.70 -16.03 -3.44
N PHE A 549 -3.14 -15.48 -4.53
CA PHE A 549 -1.71 -15.56 -4.84
C PHE A 549 -0.85 -14.50 -4.14
N LEU A 550 -1.46 -13.52 -3.48
CA LEU A 550 -0.76 -12.47 -2.75
C LEU A 550 -1.08 -12.66 -1.26
N ASN A 551 -0.15 -13.24 -0.49
CA ASN A 551 -0.18 -13.27 0.98
C ASN A 551 -0.08 -11.84 1.54
N ILE A 552 -1.14 -11.05 1.37
CA ILE A 552 -1.28 -9.71 1.92
C ILE A 552 -2.02 -9.87 3.25
N HIS A 553 -1.33 -9.59 4.35
CA HIS A 553 -1.91 -9.52 5.68
C HIS A 553 -2.92 -8.36 5.74
N ARG A 554 -4.17 -8.62 5.36
CA ARG A 554 -5.23 -7.61 5.32
C ARG A 554 -5.70 -7.29 6.73
N PRO A 555 -5.69 -6.01 7.15
CA PRO A 555 -6.35 -5.61 8.38
C PRO A 555 -7.87 -5.69 8.22
N THR A 556 -8.51 -6.39 9.14
CA THR A 556 -9.94 -6.65 9.23
C THR A 556 -10.42 -6.16 10.60
N LYS A 557 -11.60 -5.55 10.66
CA LYS A 557 -12.27 -5.21 11.92
C LYS A 557 -12.57 -6.52 12.65
N GLY A 558 -11.86 -6.74 13.75
CA GLY A 558 -11.97 -7.91 14.58
C GLY A 558 -12.73 -7.61 15.86
N GLN A 559 -13.00 -8.66 16.62
CA GLN A 559 -13.53 -8.60 17.96
C GLN A 559 -12.83 -9.62 18.87
N VAL A 560 -12.67 -9.26 20.13
CA VAL A 560 -12.20 -10.14 21.21
C VAL A 560 -13.38 -10.49 22.12
N LEU A 561 -13.71 -11.78 22.23
CA LEU A 561 -14.77 -12.25 23.13
C LEU A 561 -14.18 -13.09 24.26
N LEU A 562 -14.67 -12.84 25.48
CA LEU A 562 -14.22 -13.52 26.69
C LEU A 562 -15.35 -14.39 27.26
N PHE A 563 -15.06 -15.67 27.48
CA PHE A 563 -15.98 -16.60 28.13
C PHE A 563 -15.31 -17.21 29.35
N HIS A 564 -15.87 -16.91 30.52
CA HIS A 564 -15.40 -17.40 31.80
C HIS A 564 -16.14 -18.69 32.19
N ARG A 565 -15.38 -19.72 32.57
CA ARG A 565 -15.90 -20.96 33.11
C ARG A 565 -15.23 -21.25 34.45
N THR A 566 -16.05 -21.50 35.46
CA THR A 566 -15.59 -21.96 36.78
C THR A 566 -15.95 -23.42 36.95
N ARG A 567 -14.95 -24.31 36.96
CA ARG A 567 -15.11 -25.73 37.35
C ARG A 567 -14.16 -26.05 38.51
N LYS A 568 -13.12 -26.85 38.28
CA LYS A 568 -12.05 -27.11 39.26
C LYS A 568 -11.08 -25.93 39.39
N ASN A 569 -10.89 -25.18 38.31
CA ASN A 569 -10.08 -23.97 38.20
C ASN A 569 -10.91 -22.88 37.48
N GLN A 570 -10.50 -21.61 37.58
CA GLN A 570 -11.04 -20.53 36.75
C GLN A 570 -10.37 -20.57 35.37
N THR A 571 -11.17 -20.62 34.30
CA THR A 571 -10.68 -20.62 32.91
C THR A 571 -11.38 -19.52 32.12
N VAL A 572 -10.61 -18.71 31.40
CA VAL A 572 -11.13 -17.70 30.47
C VAL A 572 -10.73 -18.09 29.06
N ASN A 573 -11.73 -18.39 28.23
CA ASN A 573 -11.56 -18.61 26.81
C ASN A 573 -11.58 -17.27 26.09
N VAL A 574 -10.54 -16.99 25.31
CA VAL A 574 -10.38 -15.76 24.54
C VAL A 574 -10.52 -16.09 23.07
N PHE A 575 -11.52 -15.51 22.41
CA PHE A 575 -11.78 -15.69 20.98
C PHE A 575 -11.31 -14.45 20.22
N LEU A 576 -10.63 -14.67 19.10
CA LEU A 576 -10.30 -13.64 18.12
C LEU A 576 -11.13 -13.94 16.87
N LEU A 577 -12.12 -13.10 16.56
CA LEU A 577 -13.07 -13.33 15.47
C LEU A 577 -13.28 -12.07 14.63
N PRO A 578 -13.76 -12.16 13.39
CA PRO A 578 -14.27 -11.00 12.66
C PRO A 578 -15.45 -10.33 13.38
N GLU A 579 -15.56 -9.01 13.34
CA GLU A 579 -16.60 -8.22 14.04
C GLU A 579 -18.05 -8.52 13.60
N ASN A 580 -18.26 -9.07 12.41
CA ASN A 580 -19.57 -9.43 11.85
C ASN A 580 -20.02 -10.86 12.21
N VAL A 581 -19.23 -11.60 13.00
CA VAL A 581 -19.67 -12.84 13.62
C VAL A 581 -20.56 -12.51 14.83
N PRO A 582 -21.84 -12.90 14.87
CA PRO A 582 -22.71 -12.53 15.98
C PRO A 582 -22.34 -13.26 17.27
N LEU A 583 -22.34 -12.52 18.39
CA LEU A 583 -22.07 -13.05 19.73
C LEU A 583 -22.96 -14.25 20.08
N MET A 584 -24.23 -14.24 19.66
CA MET A 584 -25.19 -15.30 19.98
C MET A 584 -24.79 -16.64 19.37
N GLU A 585 -24.16 -16.65 18.19
CA GLU A 585 -23.66 -17.88 17.54
C GLU A 585 -22.51 -18.50 18.33
N VAL A 586 -21.59 -17.66 18.81
CA VAL A 586 -20.45 -18.12 19.64
C VAL A 586 -20.95 -18.57 21.00
N LYS A 587 -21.83 -17.78 21.64
CA LYS A 587 -22.39 -18.08 22.96
C LYS A 587 -23.17 -19.38 22.98
N GLY A 588 -23.94 -19.69 21.94
CA GLY A 588 -24.68 -20.96 21.82
C GLY A 588 -23.78 -22.19 21.85
N GLN A 589 -22.49 -22.07 21.50
CA GLN A 589 -21.52 -23.17 21.53
C GLN A 589 -20.70 -23.23 22.83
N GLN A 590 -20.79 -22.21 23.68
CA GLN A 590 -20.05 -22.13 24.94
C GLN A 590 -20.93 -22.61 26.11
N GLU A 591 -21.36 -23.86 26.07
CA GLU A 591 -22.12 -24.49 27.15
C GLU A 591 -21.37 -24.34 28.48
N GLU A 592 -22.06 -23.88 29.54
CA GLU A 592 -21.50 -23.67 30.89
C GLU A 592 -20.42 -22.57 31.03
N ALA A 593 -20.24 -21.67 30.06
CA ALA A 593 -19.36 -20.51 30.22
C ALA A 593 -20.15 -19.18 30.17
N ALA A 594 -19.86 -18.28 31.11
CA ALA A 594 -20.44 -16.94 31.17
C ALA A 594 -19.65 -15.98 30.27
N HIS A 595 -20.33 -15.30 29.36
CA HIS A 595 -19.74 -14.24 28.56
C HIS A 595 -19.44 -13.01 29.43
N ILE A 596 -18.20 -12.52 29.40
CA ILE A 596 -17.81 -11.27 30.06
C ILE A 596 -18.10 -10.13 29.07
N VAL A 597 -18.94 -9.17 29.46
CA VAL A 597 -19.27 -8.02 28.62
C VAL A 597 -18.07 -7.09 28.55
N THR A 598 -17.55 -6.86 27.35
CA THR A 598 -16.37 -6.01 27.12
C THR A 598 -16.53 -5.17 25.85
N PRO A 599 -15.84 -4.02 25.72
CA PRO A 599 -15.62 -3.38 24.42
C PRO A 599 -14.74 -4.31 23.58
N SER A 600 -15.35 -5.05 22.65
CA SER A 600 -14.66 -6.14 21.96
C SER A 600 -13.89 -5.72 20.71
N SER A 601 -14.17 -4.55 20.12
CA SER A 601 -13.66 -4.15 18.79
C SER A 601 -12.13 -3.95 18.75
N CYS A 602 -11.49 -4.49 17.72
CA CYS A 602 -10.04 -4.35 17.47
C CYS A 602 -9.71 -4.48 15.98
N VAL A 603 -8.43 -4.39 15.61
CA VAL A 603 -7.97 -4.64 14.23
C VAL A 603 -7.08 -5.88 14.21
N LEU A 604 -7.52 -6.90 13.48
CA LEU A 604 -6.80 -8.16 13.32
C LEU A 604 -6.39 -8.34 11.86
N SER A 605 -5.33 -9.09 11.60
CA SER A 605 -4.84 -9.32 10.24
C SER A 605 -4.72 -10.81 9.95
N LYS A 606 -5.38 -11.27 8.88
CA LYS A 606 -5.35 -12.68 8.48
C LYS A 606 -3.92 -13.18 8.32
N GLY A 607 -3.63 -14.35 8.89
CA GLY A 607 -2.31 -14.99 8.84
C GLY A 607 -1.26 -14.37 9.76
N ARG A 608 -1.59 -13.33 10.54
CA ARG A 608 -0.69 -12.83 11.58
C ARG A 608 -0.86 -13.62 12.87
N SER A 609 0.24 -13.73 13.62
CA SER A 609 0.29 -14.39 14.92
C SER A 609 0.09 -13.37 16.02
N TYR A 610 -0.78 -13.69 16.96
CA TYR A 610 -1.06 -12.89 18.15
C TYR A 610 -0.62 -13.66 19.38
N SER A 611 -0.26 -12.94 20.43
CA SER A 611 0.03 -13.52 21.74
C SER A 611 -0.85 -12.87 22.80
N LEU A 612 -1.05 -13.57 23.92
CA LEU A 612 -1.90 -13.08 25.00
C LEU A 612 -1.07 -12.90 26.28
N ARG A 613 -1.15 -11.71 26.86
CA ARG A 613 -0.53 -11.38 28.13
C ARG A 613 -1.62 -11.25 29.19
N CYS A 614 -1.50 -12.09 30.21
CA CYS A 614 -2.33 -12.05 31.40
C CYS A 614 -1.42 -12.32 32.62
N PRO A 615 -0.96 -11.26 33.32
CA PRO A 615 -0.01 -11.39 34.43
C PRO A 615 -0.51 -12.26 35.59
N GLU A 616 -1.82 -12.25 35.83
CA GLU A 616 -2.48 -13.00 36.91
C GLU A 616 -2.65 -14.49 36.56
N ALA A 617 -2.45 -14.87 35.31
CA ALA A 617 -2.55 -16.25 34.85
C ALA A 617 -1.29 -17.05 35.16
N TYR A 618 -1.45 -18.22 35.78
CA TYR A 618 -0.36 -19.18 35.92
C TYR A 618 -0.13 -19.99 34.63
N ARG A 619 -1.09 -19.95 33.69
CA ARG A 619 -0.95 -20.58 32.37
C ARG A 619 -1.81 -19.89 31.32
N VAL A 620 -1.17 -19.57 30.19
CA VAL A 620 -1.83 -19.15 28.95
C VAL A 620 -1.40 -20.11 27.85
N GLN A 621 -2.35 -20.67 27.10
CA GLN A 621 -2.05 -21.60 26.01
C GLN A 621 -3.00 -21.42 24.82
N PRO A 622 -2.52 -21.55 23.58
CA PRO A 622 -1.10 -21.61 23.18
C PRO A 622 -0.36 -20.28 23.49
N ALA A 623 0.97 -20.27 23.42
CA ALA A 623 1.74 -19.04 23.64
C ALA A 623 1.48 -17.98 22.55
N CYS A 624 1.23 -18.45 21.33
CA CYS A 624 0.88 -17.63 20.17
C CYS A 624 -0.22 -18.36 19.38
N SER A 625 -1.12 -17.61 18.75
CA SER A 625 -2.18 -18.14 17.88
C SER A 625 -2.28 -17.32 16.61
N VAL A 626 -2.39 -17.98 15.45
CA VAL A 626 -2.54 -17.30 14.16
C VAL A 626 -4.01 -16.92 13.98
N PHE A 627 -4.27 -15.65 13.69
CA PHE A 627 -5.62 -15.20 13.37
C PHE A 627 -5.97 -15.64 11.94
N ASP A 628 -7.03 -16.43 11.84
CA ASP A 628 -7.67 -16.76 10.58
C ASP A 628 -9.13 -16.31 10.59
N ILE A 629 -9.67 -16.05 9.39
CA ILE A 629 -11.03 -15.57 9.22
C ILE A 629 -11.98 -16.76 9.29
N ASN A 630 -12.72 -16.87 10.40
CA ASN A 630 -13.68 -17.93 10.65
C ASN A 630 -15.10 -17.36 10.79
N TYR A 631 -16.01 -17.81 9.93
CA TYR A 631 -17.45 -17.46 9.96
C TYR A 631 -18.33 -18.66 10.37
N GLY A 632 -17.75 -19.64 11.06
CA GLY A 632 -18.44 -20.83 11.56
C GLY A 632 -18.32 -22.06 10.64
N PRO A 633 -19.01 -23.17 11.00
CA PRO A 633 -19.96 -23.26 12.10
C PRO A 633 -19.29 -23.44 13.47
N ASN A 634 -18.04 -23.91 13.54
CA ASN A 634 -17.36 -24.19 14.81
C ASN A 634 -16.44 -23.03 15.21
N TYR A 635 -16.70 -22.42 16.36
CA TYR A 635 -15.85 -21.37 16.91
C TYR A 635 -14.92 -21.94 17.99
N HIS A 636 -13.61 -21.80 17.78
CA HIS A 636 -12.59 -22.27 18.72
C HIS A 636 -11.91 -21.08 19.40
N PRO A 637 -11.61 -21.18 20.71
CA PRO A 637 -10.88 -20.12 21.40
C PRO A 637 -9.45 -20.02 20.85
N ALA A 638 -8.98 -18.79 20.64
CA ALA A 638 -7.61 -18.53 20.25
C ALA A 638 -6.64 -18.76 21.41
N PHE A 639 -7.08 -18.49 22.64
CA PHE A 639 -6.32 -18.73 23.87
C PHE A 639 -7.22 -19.25 25.00
N GLU A 640 -6.64 -20.10 25.83
CA GLU A 640 -7.18 -20.52 27.11
C GLU A 640 -6.29 -19.96 28.22
N VAL A 641 -6.87 -19.13 29.09
CA VAL A 641 -6.21 -18.53 30.25
C VAL A 641 -6.67 -19.25 31.50
N ARG A 642 -5.73 -19.78 32.27
CA ARG A 642 -6.02 -20.46 33.54
C ARG A 642 -5.59 -19.59 34.71
N LEU A 643 -6.57 -19.30 35.56
CA LEU A 643 -6.45 -18.44 36.73
C LEU A 643 -6.68 -19.25 38.01
N SER A 644 -6.11 -18.76 39.10
CA SER A 644 -6.35 -19.32 40.43
C SER A 644 -7.80 -19.03 40.85
N LEU A 645 -8.40 -19.90 41.67
CA LEU A 645 -9.82 -19.77 42.07
C LEU A 645 -10.14 -18.49 42.85
N ASN A 646 -9.13 -17.86 43.45
CA ASN A 646 -9.21 -16.62 44.22
C ASN A 646 -8.94 -15.36 43.38
N THR A 647 -8.78 -15.50 42.06
CA THR A 647 -8.57 -14.35 41.19
C THR A 647 -9.91 -13.64 41.00
N GLU A 648 -10.02 -12.41 41.47
CA GLU A 648 -11.24 -11.59 41.34
C GLU A 648 -11.24 -10.74 40.08
N GLU A 649 -10.06 -10.36 39.60
CA GLU A 649 -9.83 -9.51 38.44
C GLU A 649 -8.53 -9.91 37.73
N ALA A 650 -8.46 -9.76 36.41
CA ALA A 650 -7.24 -9.99 35.65
C ALA A 650 -7.12 -9.08 34.43
N ALA A 651 -5.90 -8.62 34.15
CA ALA A 651 -5.60 -7.91 32.91
C ALA A 651 -5.46 -8.91 31.76
N VAL A 652 -6.20 -8.68 30.67
CA VAL A 652 -6.14 -9.49 29.45
C VAL A 652 -5.74 -8.58 28.30
N THR A 653 -4.53 -8.78 27.77
CA THR A 653 -3.99 -8.00 26.65
C THR A 653 -3.64 -8.91 25.48
N VAL A 654 -4.22 -8.64 24.31
CA VAL A 654 -3.84 -9.25 23.04
C VAL A 654 -2.74 -8.40 22.41
N LEU A 655 -1.64 -9.04 22.03
CA LEU A 655 -0.46 -8.41 21.45
C LEU A 655 -0.24 -8.90 20.02
N ASP A 656 0.21 -8.02 19.13
CA ASP A 656 0.69 -8.38 17.79
C ASP A 656 2.10 -9.04 17.81
N GLN A 657 2.64 -9.29 16.61
CA GLN A 657 3.95 -9.93 16.43
C GLN A 657 5.10 -9.05 16.94
N GLU A 658 4.92 -7.73 16.89
CA GLU A 658 5.83 -6.72 17.39
C GLU A 658 5.69 -6.48 18.92
N ARG A 659 4.83 -7.26 19.59
CA ARG A 659 4.48 -7.17 21.01
C ARG A 659 3.81 -5.85 21.40
N MET A 660 3.15 -5.20 20.45
CA MET A 660 2.31 -4.03 20.69
C MET A 660 0.88 -4.47 21.04
N PRO A 661 0.21 -3.82 22.01
CA PRO A 661 -1.17 -4.13 22.34
C PRO A 661 -2.10 -3.74 21.19
N VAL A 662 -2.90 -4.71 20.74
CA VAL A 662 -3.98 -4.49 19.75
C VAL A 662 -5.36 -4.43 20.42
N TRP A 663 -5.46 -4.99 21.62
CA TRP A 663 -6.64 -4.93 22.47
C TRP A 663 -6.22 -5.21 23.92
N ASP A 664 -6.74 -4.45 24.86
CA ASP A 664 -6.51 -4.61 26.29
C ASP A 664 -7.78 -4.36 27.08
N TYR A 665 -7.99 -5.18 28.11
CA TYR A 665 -9.13 -5.05 28.99
C TYR A 665 -8.82 -5.59 30.38
N TYR A 666 -9.47 -5.02 31.38
CA TYR A 666 -9.38 -5.47 32.76
C TYR A 666 -10.67 -6.22 33.11
N ALA A 667 -10.60 -7.54 33.20
CA ALA A 667 -11.76 -8.41 33.36
C ALA A 667 -12.04 -8.68 34.84
N GLU A 668 -13.26 -8.39 35.28
CA GLU A 668 -13.76 -8.72 36.62
C GLU A 668 -14.51 -10.07 36.58
N PHE A 669 -14.24 -10.93 37.56
CA PHE A 669 -14.85 -12.26 37.69
C PHE A 669 -15.84 -12.35 38.87
N THR A 670 -15.94 -11.30 39.67
CA THR A 670 -16.83 -11.19 40.83
C THR A 670 -18.30 -11.25 40.39
N GLY A 671 -19.10 -12.07 41.07
CA GLY A 671 -20.53 -12.24 40.76
C GLY A 671 -20.87 -13.15 39.58
N LEU A 672 -19.88 -13.75 38.89
CA LEU A 672 -20.10 -14.70 37.79
C LEU A 672 -20.27 -16.16 38.25
N SER A 673 -20.30 -16.41 39.57
CA SER A 673 -20.69 -17.70 40.13
C SER A 673 -22.19 -17.93 39.92
N PHE A 674 -22.56 -19.05 39.31
CA PHE A 674 -23.93 -19.49 39.02
C PHE A 674 -24.99 -18.86 39.94
N ALA A 675 -25.80 -17.96 39.37
CA ALA A 675 -27.17 -17.79 39.82
C ALA A 675 -27.90 -19.10 39.51
N SER A 676 -27.89 -20.02 40.49
CA SER A 676 -28.91 -21.04 40.57
C SER A 676 -30.26 -20.34 40.60
N ASN A 677 -31.09 -20.62 39.60
CA ASN A 677 -32.47 -20.15 39.53
C ASN A 677 -33.17 -20.38 40.87
N SER A 678 -33.42 -19.30 41.61
CA SER A 678 -34.44 -19.29 42.65
C SER A 678 -35.00 -17.87 42.77
N SER A 679 -36.17 -17.66 42.16
CA SER A 679 -37.38 -17.20 42.87
C SER A 679 -38.34 -16.49 41.91
N LEU A 680 -39.34 -17.23 41.42
CA LEU A 680 -40.72 -16.76 41.27
C LEU A 680 -41.68 -17.90 41.66
N THR A 681 -41.93 -17.95 42.97
CA THR A 681 -43.19 -18.28 43.67
C THR A 681 -44.09 -19.41 43.15
N ALA A 682 -44.23 -20.48 43.96
CA ALA A 682 -45.40 -20.79 44.81
C ALA A 682 -45.78 -22.28 44.83
N ALA A 683 -46.19 -22.71 46.04
CA ALA A 683 -47.04 -23.84 46.41
C ALA A 683 -46.41 -25.23 46.69
N SER A 684 -46.47 -25.55 48.00
CA SER A 684 -46.87 -26.81 48.64
C SER A 684 -45.98 -28.08 48.60
N SER A 685 -45.51 -28.39 49.81
CA SER A 685 -45.64 -29.67 50.53
C SER A 685 -44.86 -30.93 50.08
N ALA A 686 -44.00 -31.34 51.01
CA ALA A 686 -43.93 -32.67 51.63
C ALA A 686 -42.98 -33.74 51.06
N MET A 687 -42.11 -34.17 51.99
CA MET A 687 -41.63 -35.51 52.31
C MET A 687 -40.50 -36.16 51.50
N GLU A 688 -39.72 -36.87 52.31
CA GLU A 688 -38.42 -37.54 52.20
C GLU A 688 -38.27 -38.63 51.10
N PRO A 689 -37.02 -39.09 50.87
CA PRO A 689 -36.62 -39.95 49.76
C PRO A 689 -36.65 -41.43 50.14
N ASP A 690 -36.70 -42.33 49.13
CA ASP A 690 -36.14 -43.66 49.31
C ASP A 690 -35.82 -44.41 48.01
N SER A 691 -34.63 -45.02 48.03
CA SER A 691 -34.35 -46.40 47.57
C SER A 691 -34.17 -46.75 46.07
N VAL A 692 -32.94 -47.23 45.82
CA VAL A 692 -32.60 -48.60 45.30
C VAL A 692 -32.38 -48.83 43.80
N HIS A 693 -31.07 -49.01 43.49
CA HIS A 693 -30.36 -50.04 42.69
C HIS A 693 -30.86 -50.43 41.28
N ARG A 694 -30.01 -50.68 40.27
CA ARG A 694 -28.82 -51.55 40.24
C ARG A 694 -27.84 -51.20 39.10
N GLN A 695 -26.55 -51.33 39.42
CA GLN A 695 -25.45 -51.64 38.49
C GLN A 695 -25.38 -53.14 38.20
N ALA A 696 -24.80 -53.48 37.06
CA ALA A 696 -24.05 -54.70 36.73
C ALA A 696 -23.32 -54.37 35.40
N GLU A 697 -22.04 -54.60 35.12
CA GLU A 697 -20.85 -55.28 35.66
C GLU A 697 -19.68 -54.64 34.84
N GLY A 698 -18.39 -54.64 35.17
CA GLY A 698 -17.55 -55.32 36.14
C GLY A 698 -16.09 -55.14 35.66
N SER A 699 -15.25 -54.59 36.53
CA SER A 699 -13.82 -54.91 36.83
C SER A 699 -12.96 -55.55 35.71
N GLY A 700 -11.85 -54.97 35.23
CA GLY A 700 -10.54 -54.75 35.91
C GLY A 700 -9.63 -56.02 35.83
N PRO A 701 -8.27 -55.98 35.98
CA PRO A 701 -7.36 -54.85 36.21
C PRO A 701 -5.96 -54.92 35.49
N SER A 702 -5.24 -53.79 35.55
CA SER A 702 -3.77 -53.60 35.71
C SER A 702 -2.72 -54.44 34.95
N GLY A 703 -1.84 -53.75 34.22
CA GLY A 703 -0.52 -54.23 33.76
C GLY A 703 0.46 -53.05 33.60
N GLN A 704 1.70 -53.25 34.05
CA GLN A 704 2.71 -52.25 34.43
C GLN A 704 3.43 -51.53 33.28
N ASN A 705 4.00 -50.36 33.60
CA ASN A 705 4.96 -49.59 32.81
C ASN A 705 6.28 -50.36 32.53
N LEU A 706 6.76 -50.27 31.28
CA LEU A 706 8.15 -50.47 30.86
C LEU A 706 8.51 -49.43 29.77
N PRO A 707 9.75 -48.89 29.75
CA PRO A 707 10.17 -47.84 28.83
C PRO A 707 10.67 -48.41 27.49
N TRP A 708 10.46 -47.69 26.39
CA TRP A 708 10.96 -48.04 25.06
C TRP A 708 12.40 -47.52 24.82
N PRO A 709 13.22 -48.19 23.97
CA PRO A 709 14.68 -48.02 23.91
C PRO A 709 15.14 -46.92 22.94
N GLU A 710 16.32 -46.33 23.21
CA GLU A 710 17.06 -45.44 22.32
C GLU A 710 17.43 -46.14 21.00
N SER A 711 17.06 -45.55 19.86
CA SER A 711 17.47 -46.00 18.53
C SER A 711 18.84 -45.42 18.14
N VAL A 712 19.72 -46.29 17.63
CA VAL A 712 21.05 -45.94 17.11
C VAL A 712 20.90 -45.12 15.82
N GLN A 713 21.21 -43.82 15.86
CA GLN A 713 21.18 -42.92 14.68
C GLN A 713 22.22 -43.32 13.61
N GLY A 714 21.80 -43.38 12.34
CA GLY A 714 22.65 -43.68 11.18
C GLY A 714 23.56 -42.52 10.76
N GLU A 715 24.63 -42.83 10.01
CA GLU A 715 25.66 -41.86 9.58
C GLU A 715 25.10 -40.70 8.74
N GLU A 716 24.19 -40.97 7.80
CA GLU A 716 23.59 -39.95 6.93
C GLU A 716 22.56 -39.10 7.67
N GLU A 717 21.90 -39.66 8.68
CA GLU A 717 21.02 -38.88 9.56
C GLU A 717 21.81 -37.85 10.38
N ARG A 718 23.01 -38.22 10.85
CA ARG A 718 23.93 -37.29 11.54
C ARG A 718 24.49 -36.23 10.59
N LYS A 719 24.80 -36.62 9.35
CA LYS A 719 25.28 -35.68 8.32
C LYS A 719 24.21 -34.66 7.95
N LEU A 720 22.96 -35.11 7.77
CA LEU A 720 21.84 -34.22 7.47
C LEU A 720 21.52 -33.27 8.64
N LEU A 721 21.65 -33.75 9.89
CA LEU A 721 21.52 -32.94 11.10
C LEU A 721 22.55 -31.81 11.18
N SER A 722 23.82 -32.09 10.84
CA SER A 722 24.89 -31.10 10.96
C SER A 722 24.75 -29.96 9.95
N VAL A 723 24.19 -30.23 8.77
CA VAL A 723 23.99 -29.22 7.71
C VAL A 723 22.60 -28.58 7.71
N ARG A 724 21.65 -29.14 8.46
CA ARG A 724 20.21 -28.78 8.46
C ARG A 724 19.95 -27.27 8.48
N SER A 725 20.56 -26.54 9.41
CA SER A 725 20.35 -25.09 9.55
C SER A 725 20.81 -24.33 8.30
N LYS A 726 21.92 -24.76 7.70
CA LYS A 726 22.49 -24.14 6.49
C LYS A 726 21.68 -24.47 5.24
N VAL A 727 21.16 -25.70 5.11
CA VAL A 727 20.25 -26.08 4.02
C VAL A 727 18.95 -25.26 4.11
N ILE A 728 18.39 -25.10 5.32
CA ILE A 728 17.20 -24.29 5.54
C ILE A 728 17.43 -22.82 5.17
N THR A 729 18.62 -22.25 5.31
CA THR A 729 18.85 -20.84 4.95
C THR A 729 19.28 -20.64 3.51
N ALA A 730 20.06 -21.55 2.93
CA ALA A 730 20.70 -21.37 1.63
C ALA A 730 19.97 -22.02 0.45
N ALA A 731 19.16 -23.07 0.66
CA ALA A 731 18.46 -23.74 -0.43
C ALA A 731 17.37 -22.84 -1.04
N SER A 732 17.39 -22.69 -2.36
CA SER A 732 16.39 -21.94 -3.12
C SER A 732 15.06 -22.69 -3.22
N THR A 733 13.95 -21.98 -3.46
CA THR A 733 12.62 -22.60 -3.60
C THR A 733 12.55 -23.62 -4.73
N SER A 734 13.28 -23.40 -5.84
CA SER A 734 13.34 -24.33 -6.96
C SER A 734 14.04 -25.65 -6.57
N VAL A 735 15.14 -25.57 -5.82
CA VAL A 735 15.85 -26.77 -5.31
C VAL A 735 14.96 -27.54 -4.34
N VAL A 736 14.26 -26.86 -3.44
CA VAL A 736 13.36 -27.52 -2.45
C VAL A 736 12.17 -28.20 -3.12
N ASN A 737 11.58 -27.60 -4.16
CA ASN A 737 10.51 -28.24 -4.92
C ASN A 737 11.03 -29.44 -5.73
N ALA A 738 12.19 -29.32 -6.37
CA ALA A 738 12.82 -30.44 -7.08
C ALA A 738 13.20 -31.61 -6.15
N LEU A 739 13.59 -31.32 -4.90
CA LEU A 739 13.77 -32.35 -3.87
C LEU A 739 12.45 -33.05 -3.52
N LEU A 740 11.34 -32.32 -3.38
CA LEU A 740 10.02 -32.91 -3.13
C LEU A 740 9.59 -33.83 -4.28
N ASP A 741 9.76 -33.37 -5.53
CA ASP A 741 9.39 -34.14 -6.71
C ASP A 741 10.22 -35.44 -6.81
N ASN A 742 11.53 -35.35 -6.58
CA ASN A 742 12.41 -36.53 -6.62
C ASN A 742 12.13 -37.51 -5.47
N LEU A 743 11.82 -37.01 -4.26
CA LEU A 743 11.43 -37.86 -3.12
C LEU A 743 10.06 -38.52 -3.33
N LEU A 744 9.15 -37.88 -4.08
CA LEU A 744 7.87 -38.48 -4.49
C LEU A 744 8.10 -39.62 -5.49
N GLU A 745 8.92 -39.35 -6.50
CA GLU A 745 9.22 -40.29 -7.57
C GLU A 745 9.88 -41.56 -7.03
N ASN A 746 10.79 -41.40 -6.06
CA ASN A 746 11.45 -42.50 -5.35
C ASN A 746 10.60 -43.10 -4.21
N ARG A 747 9.32 -42.68 -4.06
CA ARG A 747 8.37 -43.14 -3.04
C ARG A 747 8.86 -43.01 -1.61
N VAL A 748 9.78 -42.09 -1.35
CA VAL A 748 10.20 -41.74 0.02
C VAL A 748 9.08 -40.96 0.70
N ILE A 749 8.45 -40.03 -0.01
CA ILE A 749 7.28 -39.29 0.48
C ILE A 749 6.04 -39.59 -0.39
N ASN A 750 4.85 -39.50 0.19
CA ASN A 750 3.58 -39.73 -0.51
C ASN A 750 2.84 -38.42 -0.84
N SER A 751 1.78 -38.51 -1.65
CA SER A 751 1.01 -37.33 -2.10
C SER A 751 0.41 -36.52 -0.94
N ARG A 752 -0.04 -37.18 0.14
CA ARG A 752 -0.57 -36.49 1.34
C ARG A 752 0.52 -35.74 2.09
N GLU A 753 1.71 -36.33 2.18
CA GLU A 753 2.89 -35.71 2.78
C GLU A 753 3.35 -34.49 1.96
N ILE A 754 3.29 -34.54 0.63
CA ILE A 754 3.57 -33.37 -0.21
C ILE A 754 2.51 -32.29 -0.04
N GLU A 755 1.23 -32.63 -0.08
CA GLU A 755 0.12 -31.69 0.14
C GLU A 755 0.29 -30.94 1.48
N SER A 756 0.73 -31.65 2.52
CA SER A 756 0.97 -31.06 3.84
C SER A 756 2.07 -30.00 3.86
N VAL A 757 3.07 -30.09 2.97
CA VAL A 757 4.21 -29.16 2.93
C VAL A 757 4.14 -28.18 1.76
N GLN A 758 3.30 -28.44 0.74
CA GLN A 758 3.25 -27.67 -0.51
C GLN A 758 2.82 -26.21 -0.28
N ALA A 759 1.92 -25.99 0.68
CA ALA A 759 1.43 -24.68 1.10
C ALA A 759 2.35 -23.94 2.10
N MET A 760 3.42 -24.59 2.60
CA MET A 760 4.32 -23.98 3.57
C MET A 760 5.29 -22.98 2.91
N ALA A 761 5.69 -21.97 3.68
CA ALA A 761 6.77 -21.05 3.30
C ALA A 761 8.08 -21.82 3.09
N ARG A 762 8.95 -21.36 2.17
CA ARG A 762 10.17 -22.09 1.75
C ARG A 762 10.99 -22.62 2.94
N ALA A 763 11.24 -21.82 3.97
CA ALA A 763 12.03 -22.23 5.14
C ALA A 763 11.37 -23.37 5.94
N ASP A 764 10.05 -23.29 6.12
CA ASP A 764 9.26 -24.26 6.88
C ASP A 764 9.06 -25.54 6.07
N LYS A 765 8.84 -25.40 4.76
CA LYS A 765 8.83 -26.49 3.77
C LYS A 765 10.15 -27.25 3.77
N THR A 766 11.29 -26.56 3.71
CA THR A 766 12.61 -27.20 3.80
C THR A 766 12.81 -27.89 5.15
N ARG A 767 12.36 -27.27 6.25
CA ARG A 767 12.49 -27.85 7.59
C ARG A 767 11.67 -29.14 7.74
N GLU A 768 10.40 -29.11 7.36
CA GLU A 768 9.51 -30.26 7.43
C GLU A 768 9.93 -31.37 6.47
N LEU A 769 10.40 -31.04 5.26
CA LEU A 769 10.99 -32.01 4.34
C LEU A 769 12.18 -32.73 4.99
N LEU A 770 13.12 -31.98 5.59
CA LEU A 770 14.27 -32.55 6.27
C LEU A 770 13.87 -33.41 7.48
N ASP A 771 12.87 -32.99 8.27
CA ASP A 771 12.37 -33.80 9.39
C ASP A 771 11.64 -35.06 8.95
N MET A 772 10.83 -34.95 7.90
CA MET A 772 10.08 -36.07 7.34
C MET A 772 11.02 -37.14 6.79
N VAL A 773 12.05 -36.74 6.04
CA VAL A 773 13.06 -37.66 5.53
C VAL A 773 13.86 -38.31 6.65
N ARG A 774 14.20 -37.55 7.71
CA ARG A 774 14.88 -38.11 8.90
C ARG A 774 14.04 -39.15 9.63
N ARG A 775 12.73 -38.90 9.81
CA ARG A 775 11.80 -39.88 10.41
C ARG A 775 11.70 -41.18 9.62
N LYS A 776 12.05 -41.16 8.32
CA LYS A 776 12.03 -42.33 7.43
C LYS A 776 13.37 -43.09 7.39
N GLY A 777 14.41 -42.60 8.09
CA GLY A 777 15.64 -43.34 8.35
C GLY A 777 16.80 -43.06 7.38
N ASN A 778 17.91 -43.78 7.59
CA ASN A 778 19.21 -43.50 6.97
C ASN A 778 19.20 -43.58 5.43
N THR A 779 18.46 -44.53 4.85
CA THR A 779 18.33 -44.69 3.39
C THR A 779 17.61 -43.50 2.74
N ALA A 780 16.58 -42.96 3.40
CA ALA A 780 15.87 -41.77 2.94
C ALA A 780 16.76 -40.52 3.05
N CYS A 781 17.54 -40.41 4.13
CA CYS A 781 18.51 -39.33 4.30
C CYS A 781 19.60 -39.35 3.23
N LYS A 782 20.11 -40.54 2.88
CA LYS A 782 21.09 -40.71 1.81
C LYS A 782 20.55 -40.22 0.47
N LEU A 783 19.35 -40.67 0.10
CA LEU A 783 18.74 -40.25 -1.17
C LEU A 783 18.57 -38.74 -1.24
N LEU A 784 18.08 -38.09 -0.18
CA LEU A 784 17.93 -36.64 -0.14
C LEU A 784 19.28 -35.92 -0.29
N ILE A 785 20.35 -36.42 0.34
CA ILE A 785 21.70 -35.84 0.23
C ILE A 785 22.24 -36.00 -1.19
N ASP A 786 22.05 -37.16 -1.81
CA ASP A 786 22.47 -37.43 -3.19
C ASP A 786 21.74 -36.50 -4.17
N THR A 787 20.41 -36.37 -4.04
CA THR A 787 19.61 -35.44 -4.86
C THR A 787 20.01 -33.97 -4.65
N LEU A 788 20.33 -33.58 -3.41
CA LEU A 788 20.81 -32.22 -3.12
C LEU A 788 22.18 -31.96 -3.78
N CYS A 789 23.05 -32.97 -3.83
CA CYS A 789 24.35 -32.91 -4.51
C CYS A 789 24.23 -32.74 -6.02
N GLU A 790 23.18 -33.30 -6.62
CA GLU A 790 22.88 -33.16 -8.05
C GLU A 790 22.23 -31.82 -8.39
N LEU A 791 21.26 -31.38 -7.59
CA LEU A 791 20.47 -30.17 -7.86
C LEU A 791 21.23 -28.87 -7.54
N ASP A 792 22.11 -28.88 -6.55
CA ASP A 792 22.91 -27.73 -6.17
C ASP A 792 24.35 -28.16 -5.79
N PRO A 793 25.23 -28.38 -6.80
CA PRO A 793 26.61 -28.79 -6.57
C PRO A 793 27.42 -27.78 -5.75
N PHE A 794 27.14 -26.48 -5.93
CA PHE A 794 27.85 -25.39 -5.24
C PHE A 794 27.49 -25.34 -3.75
N LEU A 795 26.19 -25.46 -3.42
CA LEU A 795 25.74 -25.56 -2.04
C LEU A 795 26.28 -26.84 -1.39
N SER A 796 26.30 -27.95 -2.12
CA SER A 796 26.77 -29.23 -1.60
C SER A 796 28.29 -29.28 -1.34
N GLU A 797 29.08 -28.60 -2.17
CA GLU A 797 30.52 -28.38 -1.94
C GLU A 797 30.75 -27.49 -0.71
N THR A 798 29.97 -26.41 -0.57
CA THR A 798 30.00 -25.51 0.61
C THR A 798 29.62 -26.23 1.91
N LEU A 799 28.76 -27.24 1.83
CA LEU A 799 28.29 -28.03 2.96
C LEU A 799 29.09 -29.32 3.22
N GLN A 800 30.12 -29.61 2.41
CA GLN A 800 30.93 -30.83 2.50
C GLN A 800 30.08 -32.12 2.46
N LEU A 801 29.07 -32.15 1.58
CA LEU A 801 28.14 -33.27 1.48
C LEU A 801 28.64 -34.45 0.65
N LYS A 802 29.66 -34.27 -0.20
CA LYS A 802 30.34 -35.36 -0.92
C LYS A 802 31.44 -35.97 -0.05
N GLN A 803 31.49 -37.30 0.07
CA GLN A 803 32.72 -38.01 0.41
C GLN A 803 33.49 -38.26 -0.89
N GLU A 804 34.82 -38.15 -0.86
CA GLU A 804 35.68 -38.62 -1.96
C GLU A 804 35.56 -40.13 -2.18
#